data_AF-A0A7N6BJ72-F1
#
_entry.id   AF-A0A7N6BJ72-F1
#
_cell.length_a   1.000
_cell.length_b   1.000
_cell.length_c   1.000
_cell.angle_alpha   90.00
_cell.angle_beta   90.00
_cell.angle_gamma   90.00
#
_symmetry.space_group_name_H-M   'P 1'
#
loop_
_entity.id
_entity.type
_entity.pdbx_description
1 polymer ?
#
loop_
_entity_poly.entity_id
_entity_poly.type
_entity_poly.pdbx_seq_one_letter_code
_entity_poly.pdbx_strand_id
1 'polypeptide(L)'
;MTSTVTLEDALSNVDLLEELPLPDQQPCIEPLPSSVMYQPNFNTNFEDRNAFVTGIARYIEQATVHSSMVKCNEQPNRVEIYEKTVEVLEPEVTKLMNFMYFQRTAIDRFCGEVRRLCHAERRKDFVSEAYLLTLGKFINMFAVLDELKNMKCSVKNDHSAYKRAAQFLRKMSEPSSIQESQNLSMFLANHNKITQSLQQQLEVIHGYEELLADIVNLCVDYYENKMYLTPSEKHMLLKVMGFGLYLMDGNSSNIYKLDAKKRINLTKIDKFFKQLQVVPLFGDMQIELSRYIKTSAHFEENKSRWTCTSISSSPQYNICEQMIQIREDHMCFISELARYSNSEVVTGSGRQEIQKTDAEYRKLFDLALQGMQLLSQWSAHVMEVYSWKLVHPTDKYSNKECPDSAEEYERATRYNYTSEEKFALVEVMAMIKGLQVLMGRMESVFNHAIRHTIYSALQDFSQVTLRDPLRQAIKKKKNVIQSVLQAIRKTVCDWETGREPHNDPALRGEKDPKGGFDIKVPRRAVGPSSTQLYMVRTMLESLIADKSGSKKTLRSSLEGPTILDIEKFHRESFFYTHLLNFSETLQQCCDLSQLWFREFFLELTMGRRIQFPIEMSMPWILTDHILETKEASMMEYVLYPLDLYNDSAHYALTKFKKQFLYDEIEAEVNLCFDQFVYKLADQIFAHYKILAGSLLLDKRLRTDCKNQGANIPWPASNRYETLLKQRHVQLLGRSIDLNRLITQRVSAALYKSLELAIGRFESEDLTSIMELEGLLEINRMTHKLLSKFLTLDSFNAMFREANHNVSAPYGRITLHVFWELNYDFLPNYCYNGSTNRFVRTILPFSQEFQRDKPPNAQPQSEFYIFSSPPVMCRLLGYQGIAVVMEELLKVVKSLLQGTIMQYVKTLMEVMPKICRLPRHEYGSPGILEFFHHQLKDIVEYAELKTVCFQNLREVGNAILFCLLSEQSLSQEEVCDLLHAAPFQNILPRVHVKEGERLDAKMKRLEAKYTALHMVPLIERLGTPQQIAIAREGDLLTKERLCCGLSMFEVILARVRGFLDDPIWRGPLPSNGVMHVDECVEFHRLWSAMQFVYCIPVGAHEFTVEQCFGDGLHWAGCMIITLLGQQRRFDILDFSYHLLKVQKHDGKDEIIKSVPLKKMVDRIRKFQVLNNEIFAILNKYLKSGDGENMPVEHVRCFQPPIHQSLASS
;
A
#
# COMPACT_ATOMS: atom_id res chain seq x y z
N MET A 1 9.10 52.37 23.26
CA MET A 1 8.13 52.59 22.18
C MET A 1 6.90 53.21 22.80
N THR A 2 6.49 54.39 22.32
CA THR A 2 5.33 55.15 22.78
C THR A 2 4.04 54.37 22.49
N SER A 3 3.43 53.78 23.52
CA SER A 3 2.11 53.16 23.41
C SER A 3 1.08 54.25 23.14
N THR A 4 0.38 54.15 22.01
CA THR A 4 -0.80 54.96 21.71
C THR A 4 -1.86 54.70 22.78
N VAL A 5 -2.08 55.69 23.65
CA VAL A 5 -3.14 55.67 24.67
C VAL A 5 -4.49 55.80 23.95
N THR A 6 -5.43 54.90 24.22
CA THR A 6 -6.77 54.96 23.63
C THR A 6 -7.60 56.09 24.25
N LEU A 7 -8.66 56.53 23.58
CA LEU A 7 -9.56 57.56 24.14
C LEU A 7 -10.24 57.07 25.42
N GLU A 8 -10.59 55.78 25.51
CA GLU A 8 -11.16 55.20 26.74
C GLU A 8 -10.15 55.16 27.90
N ASP A 9 -8.87 54.89 27.63
CA ASP A 9 -7.82 54.97 28.66
C ASP A 9 -7.62 56.41 29.18
N ALA A 10 -7.70 57.39 28.28
CA ALA A 10 -7.61 58.80 28.63
C ALA A 10 -8.81 59.27 29.47
N LEU A 11 -10.03 58.81 29.14
CA LEU A 11 -11.24 59.07 29.92
C LEU A 11 -11.19 58.38 31.28
N SER A 12 -10.75 57.12 31.35
CA SER A 12 -10.59 56.40 32.63
C SER A 12 -9.62 57.11 33.58
N ASN A 13 -8.56 57.74 33.04
CA ASN A 13 -7.63 58.56 33.84
C ASN A 13 -8.28 59.85 34.38
N VAL A 14 -9.27 60.42 33.69
CA VAL A 14 -10.04 61.58 34.17
C VAL A 14 -11.06 61.14 35.23
N ASP A 15 -11.72 60.00 35.04
CA ASP A 15 -12.67 59.43 36.01
C ASP A 15 -11.98 59.11 37.36
N LEU A 16 -10.72 58.65 37.31
CA LEU A 16 -9.87 58.45 38.50
C LEU A 16 -9.66 59.73 39.34
N LEU A 17 -9.75 60.92 38.73
CA LEU A 17 -9.66 62.20 39.45
C LEU A 17 -10.99 62.55 40.14
N GLU A 18 -12.12 62.14 39.58
CA GLU A 18 -13.46 62.39 40.11
C GLU A 18 -13.79 61.45 41.30
N GLU A 19 -13.18 60.26 41.35
CA GLU A 19 -13.36 59.28 42.43
C GLU A 19 -12.49 59.53 43.69
N LEU A 20 -11.65 60.56 43.71
CA LEU A 20 -10.81 60.92 44.87
C LEU A 20 -11.69 61.41 46.04
N PRO A 21 -11.70 60.71 47.19
CA PRO A 21 -12.54 61.13 48.32
C PRO A 21 -11.99 62.40 48.98
N LEU A 22 -12.82 63.45 49.05
CA LEU A 22 -12.63 64.60 49.93
C LEU A 22 -13.17 64.27 51.33
N PRO A 23 -12.57 64.78 52.42
CA PRO A 23 -12.80 64.27 53.77
C PRO A 23 -14.11 64.80 54.35
N ASP A 24 -15.11 63.94 54.55
CA ASP A 24 -16.13 64.11 55.61
C ASP A 24 -16.75 62.77 56.03
N GLN A 25 -16.96 62.62 57.34
CA GLN A 25 -17.24 61.37 58.07
C GLN A 25 -18.74 61.18 58.39
N GLN A 26 -19.24 59.94 58.36
CA GLN A 26 -20.02 59.33 59.45
C GLN A 26 -20.29 57.82 59.25
N PRO A 27 -20.40 56.99 60.32
CA PRO A 27 -20.58 55.54 60.23
C PRO A 27 -22.04 55.09 60.47
N CYS A 28 -22.45 53.99 59.85
CA CYS A 28 -23.62 53.20 60.25
C CYS A 28 -23.20 51.74 60.51
N ILE A 29 -23.66 51.18 61.62
CA ILE A 29 -23.45 49.80 62.08
C ILE A 29 -24.71 49.01 61.76
N GLU A 30 -24.60 47.81 61.15
CA GLU A 30 -25.60 46.73 61.21
C GLU A 30 -24.93 45.35 60.92
N PRO A 31 -25.56 44.21 61.27
CA PRO A 31 -24.92 43.06 61.92
C PRO A 31 -24.48 41.91 60.98
N LEU A 32 -23.73 40.95 61.55
CA LEU A 32 -23.19 39.76 60.91
C LEU A 32 -24.24 38.68 60.54
N PRO A 33 -24.21 38.10 59.33
CA PRO A 33 -24.78 36.79 59.07
C PRO A 33 -23.72 35.68 59.20
N SER A 34 -24.07 34.66 59.98
CA SER A 34 -23.31 33.43 60.20
C SER A 34 -23.15 32.61 58.91
N SER A 35 -21.95 32.08 58.67
CA SER A 35 -21.66 31.16 57.57
C SER A 35 -22.14 29.74 57.91
N VAL A 36 -23.13 29.25 57.15
CA VAL A 36 -23.46 27.83 57.10
C VAL A 36 -22.59 27.19 56.02
N MET A 37 -21.69 26.30 56.42
CA MET A 37 -20.92 25.44 55.52
C MET A 37 -21.85 24.35 54.96
N TYR A 38 -22.17 24.43 53.67
CA TYR A 38 -22.69 23.29 52.91
C TYR A 38 -21.60 22.80 51.95
N GLN A 39 -21.32 21.51 52.00
CA GLN A 39 -20.59 20.78 50.96
C GLN A 39 -21.62 20.25 49.95
N PRO A 40 -21.64 20.74 48.70
CA PRO A 40 -22.39 20.10 47.64
C PRO A 40 -21.46 19.11 46.91
N ASN A 41 -21.85 17.85 46.90
CA ASN A 41 -21.26 16.84 46.02
C ASN A 41 -21.82 17.07 44.59
N PHE A 42 -20.99 17.61 43.70
CA PHE A 42 -21.32 17.91 42.30
C PHE A 42 -20.80 16.84 41.34
N ASN A 43 -21.08 15.57 41.62
CA ASN A 43 -20.85 14.54 40.61
C ASN A 43 -21.89 14.71 39.50
N THR A 44 -21.54 15.44 38.44
CA THR A 44 -22.32 15.57 37.19
C THR A 44 -21.99 14.45 36.19
N ASN A 45 -21.17 13.48 36.59
CA ASN A 45 -20.99 12.26 35.81
C ASN A 45 -22.26 11.42 35.95
N PHE A 46 -23.17 11.58 35.00
CA PHE A 46 -24.20 10.58 34.75
C PHE A 46 -23.52 9.32 34.21
N GLU A 47 -23.14 8.42 35.12
CA GLU A 47 -22.51 7.13 34.79
C GLU A 47 -23.49 6.06 34.29
N ASP A 48 -24.74 6.44 33.96
CA ASP A 48 -25.71 5.54 33.33
C ASP A 48 -26.14 6.00 31.93
N ARG A 49 -25.14 6.30 31.08
CA ARG A 49 -25.28 6.42 29.61
C ARG A 49 -25.92 5.19 28.94
N ASN A 50 -26.12 4.09 29.66
CA ASN A 50 -26.62 2.83 29.13
C ASN A 50 -28.12 2.84 28.79
N ALA A 51 -28.90 3.80 29.27
CA ALA A 51 -30.34 3.85 29.00
C ALA A 51 -30.71 4.36 27.59
N PHE A 52 -29.82 5.10 26.91
CA PHE A 52 -30.12 5.72 25.60
C PHE A 52 -29.54 5.00 24.39
N VAL A 53 -28.50 4.20 24.59
CA VAL A 53 -27.80 3.48 23.52
C VAL A 53 -28.29 2.02 23.42
N THR A 54 -29.14 1.55 24.34
CA THR A 54 -29.78 0.24 24.20
C THR A 54 -31.11 0.33 23.45
N GLY A 55 -31.01 0.01 22.17
CA GLY A 55 -32.11 -0.42 21.33
C GLY A 55 -31.60 -1.05 20.04
N ILE A 56 -30.50 -1.81 20.07
CA ILE A 56 -29.86 -2.33 18.84
C ILE A 56 -29.27 -3.74 18.98
N ALA A 57 -28.86 -4.19 20.18
CA ALA A 57 -28.21 -5.49 20.37
C ALA A 57 -29.14 -6.73 20.19
N ARG A 58 -30.30 -6.57 19.55
CA ARG A 58 -31.27 -7.66 19.40
C ARG A 58 -31.89 -7.73 18.02
N TYR A 59 -31.34 -7.14 16.95
CA TYR A 59 -31.99 -7.21 15.64
C TYR A 59 -32.14 -8.63 15.04
N ILE A 60 -31.32 -9.62 15.40
CA ILE A 60 -31.52 -11.01 14.97
C ILE A 60 -32.70 -11.66 15.74
N GLU A 61 -32.81 -11.41 17.04
CA GLU A 61 -33.92 -11.89 17.87
C GLU A 61 -35.20 -11.10 17.62
N GLN A 62 -35.10 -9.79 17.39
CA GLN A 62 -36.17 -8.90 16.94
C GLN A 62 -36.60 -9.22 15.52
N ALA A 63 -35.73 -9.59 14.58
CA ALA A 63 -36.16 -10.07 13.25
C ALA A 63 -36.90 -11.40 13.36
N THR A 64 -36.49 -12.26 14.31
CA THR A 64 -37.20 -13.50 14.65
C THR A 64 -38.55 -13.19 15.34
N VAL A 65 -38.63 -12.15 16.19
CA VAL A 65 -39.85 -11.65 16.84
C VAL A 65 -40.74 -10.83 15.88
N HIS A 66 -40.18 -10.16 14.87
CA HIS A 66 -40.90 -9.41 13.84
C HIS A 66 -41.46 -10.37 12.79
N SER A 67 -40.70 -11.38 12.37
CA SER A 67 -41.20 -12.45 11.51
C SER A 67 -42.28 -13.28 12.21
N SER A 68 -42.29 -13.27 13.54
CA SER A 68 -43.30 -13.86 14.42
C SER A 68 -44.16 -12.82 15.13
N MET A 69 -44.37 -11.62 14.58
CA MET A 69 -45.45 -10.77 15.08
C MET A 69 -46.76 -11.52 14.94
N VAL A 70 -47.60 -11.43 15.97
CA VAL A 70 -48.92 -12.05 15.98
C VAL A 70 -49.73 -11.51 14.79
N LYS A 71 -49.85 -12.31 13.74
CA LYS A 71 -50.50 -11.91 12.47
C LYS A 71 -52.02 -11.95 12.59
N CYS A 72 -52.54 -12.86 13.40
CA CYS A 72 -53.95 -13.00 13.70
C CYS A 72 -54.16 -13.52 15.13
N ASN A 73 -55.38 -13.36 15.64
CA ASN A 73 -55.74 -13.81 16.99
C ASN A 73 -55.72 -15.33 17.17
N GLU A 74 -55.67 -16.10 16.08
CA GLU A 74 -55.72 -17.57 16.06
C GLU A 74 -54.33 -18.22 16.00
N GLN A 75 -53.26 -17.43 16.10
CA GLN A 75 -51.91 -17.94 15.95
C GLN A 75 -51.51 -18.85 17.13
N PRO A 76 -51.03 -20.10 16.88
CA PRO A 76 -50.79 -21.10 17.94
C PRO A 76 -49.75 -20.65 18.98
N ASN A 77 -48.65 -20.06 18.53
CA ASN A 77 -47.55 -19.59 19.38
C ASN A 77 -47.75 -18.17 19.92
N ARG A 78 -48.96 -17.60 19.82
CA ARG A 78 -49.24 -16.21 20.22
C ARG A 78 -48.87 -15.92 21.67
N VAL A 79 -49.19 -16.84 22.58
CA VAL A 79 -48.91 -16.68 24.02
C VAL A 79 -47.40 -16.71 24.27
N GLU A 80 -46.70 -17.70 23.71
CA GLU A 80 -45.24 -17.85 23.82
C GLU A 80 -44.50 -16.61 23.27
N ILE A 81 -44.93 -16.08 22.13
CA ILE A 81 -44.36 -14.85 21.54
C ILE A 81 -44.50 -13.68 22.51
N TYR A 82 -45.67 -13.49 23.12
CA TYR A 82 -45.88 -12.40 24.06
C TYR A 82 -45.10 -12.60 25.37
N GLU A 83 -44.97 -13.82 25.86
CA GLU A 83 -44.16 -14.13 27.05
C GLU A 83 -42.69 -13.78 26.79
N LYS A 84 -42.15 -14.20 25.65
CA LYS A 84 -40.79 -13.83 25.23
C LYS A 84 -40.63 -12.34 24.97
N THR A 85 -41.61 -11.69 24.35
CA THR A 85 -41.59 -10.23 24.12
C THR A 85 -41.46 -9.47 25.44
N VAL A 86 -42.22 -9.87 26.46
CA VAL A 86 -42.12 -9.27 27.80
C VAL A 86 -40.77 -9.58 28.44
N GLU A 87 -40.33 -10.83 28.45
CA GLU A 87 -39.02 -11.24 29.00
C GLU A 87 -37.85 -10.44 28.41
N VAL A 88 -37.91 -10.16 27.11
CA VAL A 88 -36.88 -9.41 26.37
C VAL A 88 -36.93 -7.91 26.65
N LEU A 89 -38.12 -7.30 26.62
CA LEU A 89 -38.27 -5.84 26.62
C LEU A 89 -38.47 -5.24 28.01
N GLU A 90 -38.86 -6.01 29.02
CA GLU A 90 -39.11 -5.52 30.39
C GLU A 90 -37.87 -4.82 31.01
N PRO A 91 -36.64 -5.36 30.91
CA PRO A 91 -35.45 -4.66 31.42
C PRO A 91 -35.16 -3.35 30.65
N GLU A 92 -35.45 -3.31 29.35
CA GLU A 92 -35.23 -2.13 28.52
C GLU A 92 -36.27 -1.03 28.81
N VAL A 93 -37.53 -1.40 29.01
CA VAL A 93 -38.58 -0.47 29.43
C VAL A 93 -38.28 0.14 30.81
N THR A 94 -37.65 -0.63 31.70
CA THR A 94 -37.19 -0.10 33.00
C THR A 94 -36.16 1.03 32.83
N LYS A 95 -35.25 0.92 31.85
CA LYS A 95 -34.32 2.02 31.53
C LYS A 95 -35.04 3.25 30.99
N LEU A 96 -36.08 3.07 30.18
CA LEU A 96 -36.91 4.17 29.68
C LEU A 96 -37.69 4.87 30.80
N MET A 97 -38.18 4.11 31.78
CA MET A 97 -38.79 4.68 33.00
C MET A 97 -37.77 5.52 33.77
N ASN A 98 -36.58 4.98 34.02
CA ASN A 98 -35.50 5.69 34.70
C ASN A 98 -35.09 6.96 33.94
N PHE A 99 -35.08 6.93 32.61
CA PHE A 99 -34.84 8.12 31.81
C PHE A 99 -35.97 9.17 31.97
N MET A 100 -37.23 8.76 31.89
CA MET A 100 -38.37 9.66 32.10
C MET A 100 -38.30 10.33 33.47
N TYR A 101 -37.89 9.60 34.51
CA TYR A 101 -37.68 10.15 35.85
C TYR A 101 -36.46 11.07 35.92
N PHE A 102 -35.34 10.65 35.33
CA PHE A 102 -34.11 11.44 35.31
C PHE A 102 -34.33 12.82 34.71
N GLN A 103 -34.90 12.90 33.50
CA GLN A 103 -35.09 14.19 32.84
C GLN A 103 -36.01 15.11 33.65
N ARG A 104 -37.04 14.54 34.29
CA ARG A 104 -37.99 15.29 35.12
C ARG A 104 -37.28 15.89 36.34
N THR A 105 -36.56 15.06 37.08
CA THR A 105 -35.78 15.51 38.24
C THR A 105 -34.67 16.49 37.85
N ALA A 106 -34.04 16.29 36.70
CA ALA A 106 -33.00 17.19 36.19
C ALA A 106 -33.56 18.57 35.84
N ILE A 107 -34.72 18.65 35.16
CA ILE A 107 -35.40 19.93 34.89
C ILE A 107 -35.80 20.61 36.20
N ASP A 108 -36.47 19.89 37.12
CA ASP A 108 -36.92 20.46 38.39
C ASP A 108 -35.74 21.02 39.20
N ARG A 109 -34.60 20.31 39.22
CA ARG A 109 -33.38 20.73 39.91
C ARG A 109 -32.72 21.93 39.24
N PHE A 110 -32.63 21.94 37.90
CA PHE A 110 -32.08 23.06 37.14
C PHE A 110 -32.92 24.32 37.34
N CYS A 111 -34.24 24.24 37.15
CA CYS A 111 -35.17 25.35 37.36
C CYS A 111 -35.18 25.83 38.83
N GLY A 112 -35.01 24.92 39.78
CA GLY A 112 -34.83 25.27 41.20
C GLY A 112 -33.59 26.13 41.46
N GLU A 113 -32.46 25.80 40.83
CA GLU A 113 -31.25 26.62 40.90
C GLU A 113 -31.40 27.96 40.18
N VAL A 114 -32.03 27.98 39.01
CA VAL A 114 -32.35 29.23 38.29
C VAL A 114 -33.22 30.14 39.18
N ARG A 115 -34.26 29.59 39.81
CA ARG A 115 -35.13 30.35 40.74
C ARG A 115 -34.34 30.93 41.91
N ARG A 116 -33.41 30.16 42.48
CA ARG A 116 -32.55 30.60 43.58
C ARG A 116 -31.65 31.77 43.18
N LEU A 117 -31.01 31.69 42.01
CA LEU A 117 -30.08 32.71 41.52
C LEU A 117 -30.79 33.96 40.98
N CYS A 118 -32.02 33.83 40.49
CA CYS A 118 -32.83 34.94 39.97
C CYS A 118 -33.56 35.75 41.06
N HIS A 119 -33.51 35.32 42.33
CA HIS A 119 -34.10 36.06 43.47
C HIS A 119 -33.59 37.51 43.50
N ALA A 120 -34.46 38.48 43.85
CA ALA A 120 -34.18 39.91 43.68
C ALA A 120 -32.88 40.39 44.35
N GLU A 121 -32.55 39.85 45.53
CA GLU A 121 -31.27 40.13 46.19
C GLU A 121 -30.12 39.30 45.61
N ARG A 122 -30.35 38.01 45.33
CA ARG A 122 -29.30 37.09 44.85
C ARG A 122 -28.82 37.40 43.44
N ARG A 123 -29.69 37.99 42.60
CA ARG A 123 -29.36 38.43 41.25
C ARG A 123 -28.22 39.45 41.22
N LYS A 124 -28.05 40.18 42.32
CA LYS A 124 -26.99 41.18 42.44
C LYS A 124 -25.69 40.60 43.00
N ASP A 125 -25.68 39.34 43.41
CA ASP A 125 -24.50 38.67 43.95
C ASP A 125 -23.61 38.09 42.85
N PHE A 126 -22.35 37.84 43.19
CA PHE A 126 -21.40 37.15 42.35
C PHE A 126 -21.77 35.67 42.11
N VAL A 127 -21.60 35.22 40.87
CA VAL A 127 -21.71 33.82 40.44
C VAL A 127 -20.47 33.48 39.63
N SER A 128 -19.80 32.38 39.96
CA SER A 128 -18.58 31.99 39.25
C SER A 128 -18.85 31.61 37.80
N GLU A 129 -17.96 32.01 36.90
CA GLU A 129 -17.90 31.63 35.50
C GLU A 129 -17.96 30.10 35.32
N ALA A 130 -17.22 29.33 36.12
CA ALA A 130 -17.23 27.87 36.04
C ALA A 130 -18.61 27.28 36.35
N TYR A 131 -19.37 27.92 37.23
CA TYR A 131 -20.74 27.52 37.55
C TYR A 131 -21.72 27.90 36.44
N LEU A 132 -21.60 29.10 35.88
CA LEU A 132 -22.39 29.52 34.71
C LEU A 132 -22.16 28.59 33.51
N LEU A 133 -20.90 28.22 33.23
CA LEU A 133 -20.58 27.28 32.17
C LEU A 133 -21.17 25.89 32.45
N THR A 134 -21.22 25.47 33.72
CA THR A 134 -21.89 24.21 34.12
C THR A 134 -23.38 24.28 33.84
N LEU A 135 -24.06 25.37 34.19
CA LEU A 135 -25.47 25.59 33.85
C LEU A 135 -25.68 25.62 32.32
N GLY A 136 -24.73 26.18 31.57
CA GLY A 136 -24.66 26.08 30.11
C GLY A 136 -24.64 24.63 29.62
N LYS A 137 -23.79 23.78 30.22
CA LYS A 137 -23.75 22.35 29.89
C LYS A 137 -25.06 21.64 30.21
N PHE A 138 -25.80 22.04 31.25
CA PHE A 138 -27.14 21.52 31.55
C PHE A 138 -28.14 21.85 30.44
N ILE A 139 -28.17 23.09 29.93
CA ILE A 139 -29.09 23.43 28.83
C ILE A 139 -28.75 22.62 27.57
N ASN A 140 -27.46 22.46 27.24
CA ASN A 140 -27.05 21.60 26.13
C ASN A 140 -27.41 20.12 26.37
N MET A 141 -27.31 19.61 27.59
CA MET A 141 -27.73 18.25 27.92
C MET A 141 -29.22 18.03 27.62
N PHE A 142 -30.09 18.98 27.96
CA PHE A 142 -31.51 18.88 27.62
C PHE A 142 -31.74 18.87 26.11
N ALA A 143 -31.05 19.72 25.35
CA ALA A 143 -31.12 19.70 23.89
C ALA A 143 -30.70 18.35 23.30
N VAL A 144 -29.56 17.79 23.76
CA VAL A 144 -29.08 16.47 23.32
C VAL A 144 -30.11 15.38 23.62
N LEU A 145 -30.64 15.33 24.84
CA LEU A 145 -31.60 14.30 25.25
C LEU A 145 -32.92 14.39 24.50
N ASP A 146 -33.41 15.60 24.23
CA ASP A 146 -34.67 15.81 23.52
C ASP A 146 -34.53 15.42 22.04
N GLU A 147 -33.43 15.81 21.38
CA GLU A 147 -33.20 15.45 19.98
C GLU A 147 -32.94 13.95 19.78
N LEU A 148 -32.17 13.31 20.68
CA LEU A 148 -32.00 11.85 20.67
C LEU A 148 -33.35 11.13 20.89
N LYS A 149 -34.19 11.64 21.79
CA LYS A 149 -35.53 11.09 22.02
C LYS A 149 -36.43 11.28 20.79
N ASN A 150 -36.36 12.45 20.16
CA ASN A 150 -37.16 12.80 18.99
C ASN A 150 -36.87 11.90 17.80
N MET A 151 -35.60 11.55 17.58
CA MET A 151 -35.19 10.72 16.45
C MET A 151 -35.43 9.22 16.68
N LYS A 152 -35.33 8.74 17.93
CA LYS A 152 -35.47 7.30 18.26
C LYS A 152 -36.93 6.81 18.24
N CYS A 153 -37.45 6.59 17.03
CA CYS A 153 -38.70 5.88 16.81
C CYS A 153 -38.69 4.46 17.39
N SER A 154 -37.53 3.78 17.32
CA SER A 154 -37.33 2.43 17.87
C SER A 154 -37.72 2.33 19.35
N VAL A 155 -37.32 3.31 20.17
CA VAL A 155 -37.65 3.37 21.61
C VAL A 155 -39.16 3.42 21.85
N LYS A 156 -39.88 4.25 21.06
CA LYS A 156 -41.34 4.36 21.14
C LYS A 156 -42.04 3.07 20.71
N ASN A 157 -41.53 2.43 19.67
CA ASN A 157 -42.09 1.21 19.10
C ASN A 157 -41.90 0.01 20.03
N ASP A 158 -40.71 -0.14 20.61
CA ASP A 158 -40.39 -1.21 21.57
C ASP A 158 -41.27 -1.13 22.82
N HIS A 159 -41.41 0.07 23.41
CA HIS A 159 -42.33 0.24 24.54
C HIS A 159 -43.78 -0.09 24.17
N SER A 160 -44.22 0.27 22.96
CA SER A 160 -45.57 -0.05 22.48
C SER A 160 -45.78 -1.56 22.27
N ALA A 161 -44.76 -2.28 21.80
CA ALA A 161 -44.77 -3.73 21.67
C ALA A 161 -44.83 -4.42 23.04
N TYR A 162 -44.00 -3.98 23.98
CA TYR A 162 -44.04 -4.43 25.37
C TYR A 162 -45.41 -4.22 26.01
N LYS A 163 -45.96 -2.99 25.92
CA LYS A 163 -47.26 -2.64 26.51
C LYS A 163 -48.38 -3.54 25.97
N ARG A 164 -48.38 -3.81 24.66
CA ARG A 164 -49.36 -4.70 24.01
C ARG A 164 -49.25 -6.14 24.52
N ALA A 165 -48.03 -6.66 24.65
CA ALA A 165 -47.77 -8.01 25.15
C ALA A 165 -48.14 -8.17 26.63
N ALA A 166 -47.73 -7.22 27.47
CA ALA A 166 -47.99 -7.23 28.91
C ALA A 166 -49.50 -7.09 29.24
N GLN A 167 -50.24 -6.29 28.47
CA GLN A 167 -51.69 -6.18 28.57
C GLN A 167 -52.40 -7.48 28.20
N PHE A 168 -51.94 -8.14 27.11
CA PHE A 168 -52.49 -9.42 26.68
C PHE A 168 -52.29 -10.53 27.73
N LEU A 169 -51.09 -10.61 28.31
CA LEU A 169 -50.75 -11.58 29.35
C LEU A 169 -51.32 -11.23 30.74
N ARG A 170 -52.02 -10.10 30.89
CA ARG A 170 -52.59 -9.61 32.15
C ARG A 170 -51.56 -9.47 33.28
N LYS A 171 -50.30 -9.14 32.94
CA LYS A 171 -49.20 -8.96 33.90
C LYS A 171 -49.30 -7.64 34.70
N MET A 172 -50.00 -6.62 34.17
CA MET A 172 -50.18 -5.34 34.87
C MET A 172 -51.46 -5.35 35.72
N SER A 173 -51.34 -5.66 37.00
CA SER A 173 -52.47 -5.73 37.95
C SER A 173 -52.52 -4.58 38.98
N GLU A 174 -51.41 -3.87 39.21
CA GLU A 174 -51.35 -2.79 40.19
C GLU A 174 -51.68 -1.40 39.59
N PRO A 175 -52.51 -0.57 40.25
CA PRO A 175 -52.86 0.77 39.77
C PRO A 175 -51.67 1.72 39.52
N SER A 176 -50.62 1.60 40.34
CA SER A 176 -49.37 2.35 40.23
C SER A 176 -48.64 2.06 38.91
N SER A 177 -48.44 0.78 38.60
CA SER A 177 -47.76 0.31 37.39
C SER A 177 -48.52 0.71 36.10
N ILE A 178 -49.86 0.66 36.15
CA ILE A 178 -50.70 1.09 35.02
C ILE A 178 -50.53 2.59 34.75
N GLN A 179 -50.52 3.42 35.81
CA GLN A 179 -50.32 4.86 35.68
C GLN A 179 -48.90 5.20 35.18
N GLU A 180 -47.88 4.51 35.66
CA GLU A 180 -46.50 4.69 35.17
C GLU A 180 -46.37 4.37 33.68
N SER A 181 -46.92 3.24 33.24
CA SER A 181 -46.90 2.86 31.81
C SER A 181 -47.64 3.89 30.94
N GLN A 182 -48.72 4.49 31.46
CA GLN A 182 -49.43 5.54 30.76
C GLN A 182 -48.61 6.84 30.66
N ASN A 183 -47.94 7.24 31.74
CA ASN A 183 -47.05 8.41 31.73
C ASN A 183 -45.90 8.24 30.73
N LEU A 184 -45.28 7.04 30.68
CA LEU A 184 -44.21 6.74 29.74
C LEU A 184 -44.71 6.79 28.29
N SER A 185 -45.89 6.24 27.99
CA SER A 185 -46.52 6.38 26.67
C SER A 185 -46.69 7.84 26.26
N MET A 186 -47.18 8.70 27.16
CA MET A 186 -47.35 10.13 26.89
C MET A 186 -46.01 10.84 26.68
N PHE A 187 -44.99 10.50 27.46
CA PHE A 187 -43.65 11.08 27.32
C PHE A 187 -43.04 10.75 25.95
N LEU A 188 -43.08 9.48 25.54
CA LEU A 188 -42.51 9.03 24.26
C LEU A 188 -43.32 9.51 23.05
N ALA A 189 -44.64 9.72 23.19
CA ALA A 189 -45.49 10.18 22.09
C ALA A 189 -45.33 11.67 21.77
N ASN A 190 -45.01 12.51 22.75
CA ASN A 190 -44.89 13.96 22.56
C ASN A 190 -43.51 14.34 22.04
N HIS A 191 -43.46 15.02 20.89
CA HIS A 191 -42.24 15.56 20.31
C HIS A 191 -41.79 16.83 21.06
N ASN A 192 -40.48 17.06 21.19
CA ASN A 192 -39.89 18.19 21.94
C ASN A 192 -40.34 18.29 23.41
N LYS A 193 -40.66 17.14 24.03
CA LYS A 193 -41.30 17.13 25.36
C LYS A 193 -40.38 17.71 26.44
N ILE A 194 -39.08 17.44 26.38
CA ILE A 194 -38.12 17.92 27.39
C ILE A 194 -37.96 19.43 27.25
N THR A 195 -37.79 19.93 26.03
CA THR A 195 -37.67 21.37 25.74
C THR A 195 -38.91 22.14 26.16
N GLN A 196 -40.11 21.65 25.82
CA GLN A 196 -41.37 22.28 26.22
C GLN A 196 -41.53 22.33 27.75
N SER A 197 -41.22 21.24 28.45
CA SER A 197 -41.30 21.21 29.91
C SER A 197 -40.28 22.14 30.56
N LEU A 198 -39.08 22.27 29.98
CA LEU A 198 -38.07 23.24 30.43
C LEU A 198 -38.55 24.68 30.24
N GLN A 199 -39.06 25.04 29.06
CA GLN A 199 -39.61 26.38 28.78
C GLN A 199 -40.74 26.74 29.76
N GLN A 200 -41.72 25.84 29.93
CA GLN A 200 -42.84 26.07 30.84
C GLN A 200 -42.40 26.35 32.28
N GLN A 201 -41.40 25.62 32.78
CA GLN A 201 -40.91 25.83 34.14
C GLN A 201 -40.03 27.08 34.29
N LEU A 202 -39.29 27.46 33.24
CA LEU A 202 -38.45 28.65 33.23
C LEU A 202 -39.28 29.94 33.12
N GLU A 203 -40.27 30.01 32.23
CA GLU A 203 -41.12 31.20 32.03
C GLU A 203 -41.91 31.60 33.29
N VAL A 204 -42.16 30.65 34.20
CA VAL A 204 -42.79 30.91 35.51
C VAL A 204 -41.85 31.65 36.47
N ILE A 205 -40.54 31.62 36.25
CA ILE A 205 -39.53 32.24 37.11
C ILE A 205 -39.28 33.68 36.62
N HIS A 206 -39.64 34.67 37.43
CA HIS A 206 -39.43 36.07 37.06
C HIS A 206 -37.94 36.43 36.90
N GLY A 207 -37.52 36.80 35.68
CA GLY A 207 -36.16 37.19 35.35
C GLY A 207 -35.18 36.04 35.13
N TYR A 208 -35.67 34.87 34.72
CA TYR A 208 -34.82 33.74 34.30
C TYR A 208 -33.92 34.11 33.11
N GLU A 209 -34.41 34.97 32.22
CA GLU A 209 -33.73 35.44 31.02
C GLU A 209 -32.44 36.21 31.33
N GLU A 210 -32.36 36.85 32.51
CA GLU A 210 -31.16 37.54 32.96
C GLU A 210 -30.03 36.57 33.29
N LEU A 211 -30.34 35.43 33.92
CA LEU A 211 -29.33 34.41 34.20
C LEU A 211 -28.88 33.73 32.90
N LEU A 212 -29.82 33.41 32.00
CA LEU A 212 -29.47 32.84 30.70
C LEU A 212 -28.62 33.81 29.86
N ALA A 213 -28.91 35.11 29.91
CA ALA A 213 -28.09 36.13 29.26
C ALA A 213 -26.65 36.17 29.81
N ASP A 214 -26.44 35.93 31.11
CA ASP A 214 -25.09 35.81 31.69
C ASP A 214 -24.34 34.59 31.16
N ILE A 215 -25.02 33.44 31.07
CA ILE A 215 -24.45 32.21 30.50
C ILE A 215 -24.06 32.42 29.03
N VAL A 216 -24.96 33.02 28.23
CA VAL A 216 -24.71 33.28 26.81
C VAL A 216 -23.55 34.28 26.62
N ASN A 217 -23.53 35.38 27.38
CA ASN A 217 -22.46 36.36 27.30
C ASN A 217 -21.10 35.77 27.69
N LEU A 218 -21.05 34.91 28.72
CA LEU A 218 -19.84 34.19 29.09
C LEU A 218 -19.36 33.30 27.95
N CYS A 219 -20.26 32.56 27.30
CA CYS A 219 -19.89 31.72 26.18
C CYS A 219 -19.36 32.55 25.00
N VAL A 220 -19.97 33.71 24.74
CA VAL A 220 -19.54 34.65 23.68
C VAL A 220 -18.11 35.14 23.98
N ASP A 221 -17.85 35.55 25.22
CA ASP A 221 -16.53 35.97 25.67
C ASP A 221 -15.50 34.85 25.55
N TYR A 222 -15.84 33.64 26.01
CA TYR A 222 -14.95 32.49 25.95
C TYR A 222 -14.62 32.08 24.51
N TYR A 223 -15.59 32.15 23.60
CA TYR A 223 -15.37 31.83 22.19
C TYR A 223 -14.49 32.88 21.51
N GLU A 224 -14.76 34.17 21.77
CA GLU A 224 -14.01 35.29 21.20
C GLU A 224 -12.55 35.31 21.67
N ASN A 225 -12.32 35.06 22.96
CA ASN A 225 -11.00 35.11 23.59
C ASN A 225 -10.27 33.76 23.60
N LYS A 226 -10.81 32.72 22.94
CA LYS A 226 -10.25 31.37 22.89
C LYS A 226 -10.04 30.72 24.27
N MET A 227 -10.98 30.93 25.19
CA MET A 227 -11.01 30.29 26.51
C MET A 227 -11.63 28.89 26.42
N TYR A 228 -10.99 28.04 25.63
CA TYR A 228 -11.30 26.62 25.45
C TYR A 228 -10.05 25.91 24.93
N LEU A 229 -9.96 24.59 25.08
CA LEU A 229 -8.82 23.83 24.56
C LEU A 229 -9.24 22.76 23.57
N THR A 230 -10.23 21.94 23.89
CA THR A 230 -10.64 20.81 23.02
C THR A 230 -11.70 21.21 22.00
N PRO A 231 -11.85 20.49 20.88
CA PRO A 231 -12.91 20.76 19.90
C PRO A 231 -14.31 20.69 20.52
N SER A 232 -14.52 19.73 21.42
CA SER A 232 -15.80 19.56 22.12
C SER A 232 -16.18 20.75 23.00
N GLU A 233 -15.21 21.39 23.65
CA GLU A 233 -15.42 22.61 24.43
C GLU A 233 -15.76 23.79 23.53
N LYS A 234 -15.04 23.96 22.41
CA LYS A 234 -15.34 24.98 21.39
C LYS A 234 -16.78 24.87 20.90
N HIS A 235 -17.19 23.66 20.49
CA HIS A 235 -18.53 23.41 19.96
C HIS A 235 -19.62 23.55 21.03
N MET A 236 -19.32 23.22 22.30
CA MET A 236 -20.23 23.41 23.42
C MET A 236 -20.65 24.88 23.57
N LEU A 237 -19.71 25.82 23.50
CA LEU A 237 -20.01 27.25 23.64
C LEU A 237 -21.06 27.70 22.62
N LEU A 238 -20.92 27.29 21.36
CA LEU A 238 -21.85 27.64 20.28
C LEU A 238 -23.23 27.00 20.47
N LYS A 239 -23.29 25.74 20.91
CA LYS A 239 -24.56 25.07 21.21
C LYS A 239 -25.30 25.74 22.36
N VAL A 240 -24.58 26.16 23.40
CA VAL A 240 -25.13 26.90 24.55
C VAL A 240 -25.63 28.28 24.11
N MET A 241 -24.92 29.00 23.24
CA MET A 241 -25.42 30.26 22.66
C MET A 241 -26.75 30.05 21.93
N GLY A 242 -26.82 29.05 21.04
CA GLY A 242 -27.99 28.81 20.21
C GLY A 242 -29.21 28.43 21.03
N PHE A 243 -29.09 27.40 21.87
CA PHE A 243 -30.20 26.95 22.69
C PHE A 243 -30.55 27.92 23.82
N GLY A 244 -29.55 28.66 24.34
CA GLY A 244 -29.77 29.74 25.30
C GLY A 244 -30.63 30.86 24.74
N LEU A 245 -30.31 31.35 23.52
CA LEU A 245 -31.15 32.33 22.82
C LEU A 245 -32.55 31.80 22.54
N TYR A 246 -32.67 30.54 22.13
CA TYR A 246 -33.97 29.89 21.89
C TYR A 246 -34.84 29.84 23.16
N LEU A 247 -34.27 29.54 24.33
CA LEU A 247 -35.01 29.53 25.61
C LEU A 247 -35.34 30.94 26.13
N MET A 248 -34.53 31.93 25.78
CA MET A 248 -34.75 33.34 26.14
C MET A 248 -35.81 34.03 25.27
N ASP A 249 -36.13 33.49 24.09
CA ASP A 249 -37.10 34.05 23.15
C ASP A 249 -38.45 33.31 23.25
N GLY A 250 -39.30 33.76 24.18
CA GLY A 250 -40.56 33.10 24.54
C GLY A 250 -41.69 34.09 24.83
N ASN A 251 -42.72 33.66 25.56
CA ASN A 251 -43.88 34.53 25.82
C ASN A 251 -43.55 35.68 26.79
N SER A 252 -42.65 35.43 27.74
CA SER A 252 -42.27 36.36 28.81
C SER A 252 -41.02 37.19 28.51
N SER A 253 -40.21 36.82 27.52
CA SER A 253 -38.93 37.44 27.20
C SER A 253 -38.70 37.51 25.69
N ASN A 254 -37.96 38.53 25.25
CA ASN A 254 -37.68 38.75 23.83
C ASN A 254 -36.21 39.15 23.66
N ILE A 255 -35.46 38.35 22.89
CA ILE A 255 -34.01 38.53 22.72
C ILE A 255 -33.63 39.82 21.99
N TYR A 256 -34.47 40.30 21.07
CA TYR A 256 -34.22 41.53 20.30
C TYR A 256 -34.37 42.78 21.18
N LYS A 257 -35.29 42.75 22.15
CA LYS A 257 -35.40 43.80 23.18
C LYS A 257 -34.21 43.79 24.14
N LEU A 258 -33.70 42.61 24.49
CA LEU A 258 -32.49 42.48 25.32
C LEU A 258 -31.25 43.02 24.57
N ASP A 259 -31.14 42.74 23.28
CA ASP A 259 -30.09 43.29 22.40
C ASP A 259 -30.18 44.82 22.28
N ALA A 260 -31.39 45.37 22.13
CA ALA A 260 -31.61 46.82 22.11
C ALA A 260 -31.17 47.51 23.42
N LYS A 261 -31.28 46.79 24.56
CA LYS A 261 -30.76 47.22 25.87
C LYS A 261 -29.25 46.96 26.04
N LYS A 262 -28.56 46.44 25.01
CA LYS A 262 -27.17 45.98 25.03
C LYS A 262 -26.90 44.92 26.10
N ARG A 263 -27.92 44.14 26.48
CA ARG A 263 -27.81 43.10 27.50
C ARG A 263 -27.13 41.83 26.98
N ILE A 264 -27.34 41.56 25.70
CA ILE A 264 -26.68 40.54 24.89
C ILE A 264 -26.25 41.18 23.57
N ASN A 265 -25.38 40.50 22.82
CA ASN A 265 -24.90 40.98 21.52
C ASN A 265 -25.20 39.95 20.43
N LEU A 266 -26.34 40.11 19.76
CA LEU A 266 -26.79 39.20 18.71
C LEU A 266 -25.87 39.26 17.47
N THR A 267 -25.26 40.42 17.20
CA THR A 267 -24.34 40.61 16.06
C THR A 267 -23.10 39.72 16.17
N LYS A 268 -22.52 39.56 17.37
CA LYS A 268 -21.38 38.65 17.58
C LYS A 268 -21.79 37.20 17.34
N ILE A 269 -22.93 36.79 17.87
CA ILE A 269 -23.44 35.41 17.74
C ILE A 269 -23.76 35.11 16.27
N ASP A 270 -24.40 36.03 15.54
CA ASP A 270 -24.65 35.89 14.09
C ASP A 270 -23.34 35.69 13.31
N LYS A 271 -22.30 36.47 13.63
CA LYS A 271 -20.98 36.32 13.01
C LYS A 271 -20.38 34.94 13.30
N PHE A 272 -20.44 34.47 14.54
CA PHE A 272 -19.90 33.15 14.91
C PHE A 272 -20.65 32.01 14.21
N PHE A 273 -21.98 32.07 14.15
CA PHE A 273 -22.79 31.05 13.47
C PHE A 273 -22.64 31.10 11.95
N LYS A 274 -22.35 32.27 11.38
CA LYS A 274 -22.01 32.39 9.97
C LYS A 274 -20.62 31.84 9.66
N GLN A 275 -19.67 32.02 10.58
CA GLN A 275 -18.33 31.47 10.43
C GLN A 275 -18.33 29.95 10.58
N LEU A 276 -19.04 29.39 11.56
CA LEU A 276 -19.20 27.95 11.78
C LEU A 276 -20.69 27.62 11.95
N GLN A 277 -21.29 26.98 10.95
CA GLN A 277 -22.76 26.79 10.88
C GLN A 277 -23.22 25.49 11.53
N VAL A 278 -22.41 24.44 11.43
CA VAL A 278 -22.80 23.08 11.81
C VAL A 278 -21.75 22.53 12.75
N VAL A 279 -22.19 21.93 13.85
CA VAL A 279 -21.32 21.25 14.81
C VAL A 279 -21.94 19.93 15.27
N PRO A 280 -21.14 18.98 15.78
CA PRO A 280 -21.65 17.75 16.36
C PRO A 280 -22.53 18.01 17.59
N LEU A 281 -23.75 17.44 17.57
CA LEU A 281 -24.62 17.41 18.73
C LEU A 281 -24.31 16.18 19.58
N PHE A 282 -24.43 14.99 18.99
CA PHE A 282 -24.06 13.70 19.59
C PHE A 282 -23.91 12.61 18.52
N GLY A 283 -22.78 11.90 18.50
CA GLY A 283 -22.55 10.88 17.46
C GLY A 283 -22.50 11.51 16.05
N ASP A 284 -23.15 10.84 15.10
CA ASP A 284 -23.40 11.32 13.73
C ASP A 284 -24.58 12.31 13.64
N MET A 285 -25.32 12.54 14.73
CA MET A 285 -26.36 13.57 14.77
C MET A 285 -25.71 14.95 14.95
N GLN A 286 -25.89 15.79 13.94
CA GLN A 286 -25.36 17.15 13.88
C GLN A 286 -26.43 18.17 14.28
N ILE A 287 -26.00 19.39 14.62
CA ILE A 287 -26.89 20.52 14.83
C ILE A 287 -26.50 21.70 13.93
N GLU A 288 -27.43 22.15 13.11
CA GLU A 288 -27.32 23.42 12.40
C GLU A 288 -27.63 24.55 13.40
N LEU A 289 -26.63 25.36 13.75
CA LEU A 289 -26.75 26.39 14.80
C LEU A 289 -27.81 27.45 14.44
N SER A 290 -27.97 27.74 13.15
CA SER A 290 -28.98 28.68 12.66
C SER A 290 -30.42 28.17 12.89
N ARG A 291 -30.63 26.86 13.09
CA ARG A 291 -31.95 26.26 13.37
C ARG A 291 -32.57 26.88 14.62
N TYR A 292 -31.79 27.04 15.70
CA TYR A 292 -32.28 27.64 16.95
C TYR A 292 -32.82 29.05 16.74
N ILE A 293 -32.20 29.81 15.84
CA ILE A 293 -32.63 31.16 15.48
C ILE A 293 -33.89 31.10 14.61
N LYS A 294 -33.89 30.27 13.56
CA LYS A 294 -35.04 30.12 12.63
C LYS A 294 -36.31 29.67 13.33
N THR A 295 -36.20 28.89 14.41
CA THR A 295 -37.33 28.36 15.18
C THR A 295 -37.69 29.20 16.41
N SER A 296 -37.01 30.32 16.68
CA SER A 296 -37.32 31.17 17.84
C SER A 296 -38.66 31.89 17.67
N ALA A 297 -39.31 32.24 18.78
CA ALA A 297 -40.68 32.75 18.78
C ALA A 297 -40.87 34.03 17.94
N HIS A 298 -39.88 34.93 17.93
CA HIS A 298 -39.98 36.24 17.27
C HIS A 298 -39.07 36.36 16.03
N PHE A 299 -38.65 35.24 15.43
CA PHE A 299 -37.72 35.25 14.29
C PHE A 299 -38.30 35.92 13.04
N GLU A 300 -39.53 35.58 12.67
CA GLU A 300 -40.18 36.02 11.42
C GLU A 300 -40.20 37.54 11.26
N GLU A 301 -40.45 38.27 12.35
CA GLU A 301 -40.50 39.73 12.40
C GLU A 301 -39.10 40.36 12.30
N ASN A 302 -38.05 39.61 12.60
CA ASN A 302 -36.68 40.09 12.79
C ASN A 302 -35.66 39.41 11.86
N LYS A 303 -36.12 38.81 10.75
CA LYS A 303 -35.28 38.10 9.78
C LYS A 303 -34.09 38.93 9.28
N SER A 304 -34.28 40.23 9.09
CA SER A 304 -33.24 41.15 8.58
C SER A 304 -32.03 41.32 9.51
N ARG A 305 -32.12 40.89 10.77
CA ARG A 305 -31.04 40.97 11.76
C ARG A 305 -29.99 39.86 11.61
N TRP A 306 -30.31 38.81 10.86
CA TRP A 306 -29.51 37.59 10.81
C TRP A 306 -28.93 37.37 9.41
N THR A 307 -27.62 37.12 9.35
CA THR A 307 -26.93 36.76 8.11
C THR A 307 -26.49 35.30 8.09
N CYS A 308 -26.49 34.62 9.23
CA CYS A 308 -26.18 33.19 9.34
C CYS A 308 -27.30 32.26 8.86
N THR A 309 -28.51 32.78 8.60
CA THR A 309 -29.69 32.01 8.18
C THR A 309 -29.77 31.81 6.66
N SER A 310 -28.99 32.58 5.88
CA SER A 310 -28.86 32.45 4.43
C SER A 310 -27.93 31.28 4.09
N ILE A 311 -28.49 30.16 3.62
CA ILE A 311 -27.72 28.98 3.22
C ILE A 311 -27.23 29.19 1.79
N SER A 312 -25.91 29.31 1.60
CA SER A 312 -25.30 29.07 0.30
C SER A 312 -25.09 27.57 0.12
N SER A 313 -25.43 27.01 -1.04
CA SER A 313 -25.11 25.62 -1.40
C SER A 313 -23.61 25.37 -1.57
N SER A 314 -22.78 26.42 -1.52
CA SER A 314 -21.32 26.31 -1.52
C SER A 314 -20.78 25.92 -0.13
N PRO A 315 -19.75 25.05 -0.07
CA PRO A 315 -19.14 24.63 1.18
C PRO A 315 -18.65 25.84 1.99
N GLN A 316 -18.95 25.83 3.29
CA GLN A 316 -18.57 26.88 4.23
C GLN A 316 -17.05 27.04 4.35
N TYR A 317 -16.32 25.94 4.17
CA TYR A 317 -14.87 25.87 4.24
C TYR A 317 -14.32 25.03 3.09
N ASN A 318 -13.34 25.57 2.37
CA ASN A 318 -12.52 24.79 1.45
C ASN A 318 -11.30 24.27 2.22
N ILE A 319 -11.31 22.97 2.56
CA ILE A 319 -10.19 22.35 3.29
C ILE A 319 -8.87 22.49 2.52
N CYS A 320 -8.90 22.46 1.19
CA CYS A 320 -7.72 22.57 0.35
C CYS A 320 -7.03 23.93 0.47
N GLU A 321 -7.77 25.02 0.68
CA GLU A 321 -7.18 26.35 0.93
C GLU A 321 -6.52 26.41 2.31
N GLN A 322 -7.08 25.73 3.30
CA GLN A 322 -6.52 25.69 4.66
C GLN A 322 -5.28 24.79 4.78
N MET A 323 -5.11 23.84 3.87
CA MET A 323 -3.95 22.93 3.87
C MET A 323 -2.61 23.65 3.88
N ILE A 324 -2.52 24.83 3.24
CA ILE A 324 -1.27 25.61 3.20
C ILE A 324 -0.87 26.01 4.62
N GLN A 325 -1.78 26.66 5.35
CA GLN A 325 -1.52 27.10 6.73
C GLN A 325 -1.26 25.91 7.66
N ILE A 326 -2.04 24.84 7.54
CA ILE A 326 -1.87 23.64 8.38
C ILE A 326 -0.47 23.03 8.18
N ARG A 327 0.00 22.91 6.93
CA ARG A 327 1.33 22.38 6.62
C ARG A 327 2.45 23.30 7.13
N GLU A 328 2.28 24.62 7.03
CA GLU A 328 3.23 25.60 7.56
C GLU A 328 3.34 25.52 9.09
N ASP A 329 2.20 25.48 9.78
CA ASP A 329 2.15 25.39 11.25
C ASP A 329 2.75 24.07 11.73
N HIS A 330 2.44 22.96 11.06
CA HIS A 330 3.00 21.64 11.33
C HIS A 330 4.52 21.65 11.18
N MET A 331 5.04 22.20 10.08
CA MET A 331 6.48 22.31 9.83
C MET A 331 7.17 23.14 10.92
N CYS A 332 6.65 24.34 11.23
CA CYS A 332 7.23 25.25 12.21
C CYS A 332 7.25 24.63 13.62
N PHE A 333 6.10 24.11 14.08
CA PHE A 333 5.97 23.58 15.43
C PHE A 333 6.77 22.30 15.66
N ILE A 334 6.71 21.33 14.73
CA ILE A 334 7.48 20.09 14.87
C ILE A 334 8.99 20.35 14.81
N SER A 335 9.43 21.28 13.96
CA SER A 335 10.84 21.66 13.90
C SER A 335 11.34 22.24 15.23
N GLU A 336 10.52 23.06 15.89
CA GLU A 336 10.84 23.56 17.22
C GLU A 336 10.80 22.45 18.28
N LEU A 337 9.73 21.66 18.33
CA LEU A 337 9.55 20.56 19.29
C LEU A 337 10.69 19.53 19.21
N ALA A 338 11.09 19.15 18.01
CA ALA A 338 12.16 18.17 17.78
C ALA A 338 13.52 18.63 18.33
N ARG A 339 13.80 19.95 18.34
CA ARG A 339 15.03 20.50 18.92
C ARG A 339 15.08 20.25 20.43
N TYR A 340 13.97 20.44 21.12
CA TYR A 340 13.87 20.18 22.56
C TYR A 340 13.90 18.67 22.85
N SER A 341 13.22 17.84 22.05
CA SER A 341 13.29 16.38 22.21
C SER A 341 14.72 15.85 22.05
N ASN A 342 15.44 16.26 21.01
CA ASN A 342 16.81 15.84 20.77
C ASN A 342 17.77 16.34 21.85
N SER A 343 17.59 17.56 22.36
CA SER A 343 18.42 18.06 23.46
C SER A 343 18.22 17.21 24.73
N GLU A 344 16.99 16.80 25.05
CA GLU A 344 16.75 15.91 26.21
C GLU A 344 17.42 14.54 26.03
N VAL A 345 17.31 13.94 24.84
CA VAL A 345 17.89 12.62 24.55
C VAL A 345 19.43 12.66 24.57
N VAL A 346 20.06 13.71 24.05
CA VAL A 346 21.52 13.85 24.02
C VAL A 346 22.09 14.19 25.41
N THR A 347 21.41 15.01 26.20
CA THR A 347 21.88 15.44 27.53
C THR A 347 21.60 14.43 28.65
N GLY A 348 20.60 13.55 28.48
CA GLY A 348 20.27 12.50 29.46
C GLY A 348 21.28 11.36 29.59
N SER A 349 22.34 11.31 28.76
CA SER A 349 23.26 10.19 28.65
C SER A 349 24.59 10.33 29.43
N GLY A 350 24.72 11.24 30.41
CA GLY A 350 25.92 11.22 31.27
C GLY A 350 26.31 12.46 32.08
N ARG A 351 25.41 13.40 32.38
CA ARG A 351 25.70 14.49 33.33
C ARG A 351 24.70 14.47 34.48
N GLN A 352 25.20 14.62 35.71
CA GLN A 352 24.38 14.84 36.91
C GLN A 352 23.29 15.87 36.61
N GLU A 353 22.06 15.59 37.02
CA GLU A 353 20.86 16.42 36.80
C GLU A 353 21.10 17.87 37.26
N ILE A 354 21.54 18.73 36.34
CA ILE A 354 21.49 20.17 36.54
C ILE A 354 20.01 20.54 36.41
N GLN A 355 19.39 20.92 37.53
CA GLN A 355 18.02 21.39 37.57
C GLN A 355 17.85 22.56 36.58
N LYS A 356 16.93 22.43 35.62
CA LYS A 356 16.67 23.48 34.61
C LYS A 356 16.16 24.76 35.27
N THR A 357 16.33 25.87 34.58
CA THR A 357 15.83 27.19 35.01
C THR A 357 14.32 27.32 34.83
N ASP A 358 13.70 28.26 35.56
CA ASP A 358 12.27 28.59 35.44
C ASP A 358 11.88 28.92 33.98
N ALA A 359 12.75 29.59 33.23
CA ALA A 359 12.50 29.98 31.84
C ALA A 359 12.48 28.76 30.90
N GLU A 360 13.37 27.79 31.09
CA GLU A 360 13.39 26.55 30.31
C GLU A 360 12.15 25.69 30.58
N TYR A 361 11.74 25.58 31.84
CA TYR A 361 10.49 24.89 32.19
C TYR A 361 9.26 25.61 31.65
N ARG A 362 9.22 26.94 31.71
CA ARG A 362 8.13 27.73 31.12
C ARG A 362 8.03 27.51 29.61
N LYS A 363 9.17 27.46 28.90
CA LYS A 363 9.16 27.22 27.45
C LYS A 363 8.59 25.84 27.10
N LEU A 364 8.90 24.80 27.88
CA LEU A 364 8.31 23.47 27.69
C LEU A 364 6.81 23.45 28.02
N PHE A 365 6.37 24.20 29.03
CA PHE A 365 4.95 24.42 29.32
C PHE A 365 4.24 25.10 28.14
N ASP A 366 4.83 26.14 27.56
CA ASP A 366 4.26 26.86 26.42
C ASP A 366 4.16 25.95 25.19
N LEU A 367 5.18 25.12 24.91
CA LEU A 367 5.16 24.13 23.84
C LEU A 367 4.08 23.07 24.05
N ALA A 368 3.89 22.58 25.28
CA ALA A 368 2.84 21.62 25.59
C ALA A 368 1.44 22.18 25.27
N LEU A 369 1.17 23.43 25.69
CA LEU A 369 -0.10 24.10 25.43
C LEU A 369 -0.29 24.40 23.94
N GLN A 370 0.74 24.94 23.28
CA GLN A 370 0.70 25.26 21.85
C GLN A 370 0.44 24.00 21.01
N GLY A 371 1.10 22.88 21.33
CA GLY A 371 0.90 21.60 20.64
C GLY A 371 -0.53 21.08 20.79
N MET A 372 -1.12 21.16 21.99
CA MET A 372 -2.53 20.78 22.19
C MET A 372 -3.51 21.69 21.45
N GLN A 373 -3.25 23.00 21.44
CA GLN A 373 -4.08 23.96 20.71
C GLN A 373 -4.03 23.70 19.21
N LEU A 374 -2.85 23.36 18.67
CA LEU A 374 -2.66 23.06 17.26
C LEU A 374 -3.38 21.76 16.86
N LEU A 375 -3.21 20.69 17.64
CA LEU A 375 -3.94 19.43 17.47
C LEU A 375 -5.46 19.63 17.52
N SER A 376 -5.93 20.41 18.48
CA SER A 376 -7.36 20.75 18.62
C SER A 376 -7.89 21.49 17.41
N GLN A 377 -7.15 22.46 16.87
CA GLN A 377 -7.54 23.19 15.65
C GLN A 377 -7.68 22.25 14.47
N TRP A 378 -6.70 21.37 14.25
CA TRP A 378 -6.74 20.41 13.14
C TRP A 378 -7.88 19.40 13.27
N SER A 379 -8.06 18.80 14.45
CA SER A 379 -9.17 17.88 14.70
C SER A 379 -10.53 18.55 14.53
N ALA A 380 -10.65 19.81 14.99
CA ALA A 380 -11.85 20.61 14.79
C ALA A 380 -12.13 20.82 13.29
N HIS A 381 -11.12 21.16 12.47
CA HIS A 381 -11.31 21.31 11.03
C HIS A 381 -11.85 20.03 10.35
N VAL A 382 -11.28 18.87 10.68
CA VAL A 382 -11.75 17.58 10.14
C VAL A 382 -13.21 17.33 10.54
N MET A 383 -13.53 17.48 11.83
CA MET A 383 -14.88 17.22 12.34
C MET A 383 -15.91 18.23 11.84
N GLU A 384 -15.54 19.50 11.67
CA GLU A 384 -16.42 20.57 11.19
C GLU A 384 -16.75 20.38 9.71
N VAL A 385 -15.77 20.01 8.88
CA VAL A 385 -16.01 19.65 7.47
C VAL A 385 -16.92 18.43 7.36
N TYR A 386 -16.63 17.37 8.14
CA TYR A 386 -17.48 16.18 8.18
C TYR A 386 -18.91 16.50 8.62
N SER A 387 -19.06 17.26 9.71
CA SER A 387 -20.35 17.69 10.25
C SER A 387 -21.18 18.48 9.23
N TRP A 388 -20.53 19.42 8.53
CA TRP A 388 -21.21 20.21 7.49
C TRP A 388 -21.70 19.34 6.33
N LYS A 389 -20.90 18.35 5.90
CA LYS A 389 -21.23 17.44 4.80
C LYS A 389 -22.36 16.47 5.15
N LEU A 390 -22.46 16.05 6.42
CA LEU A 390 -23.56 15.19 6.87
C LEU A 390 -24.94 15.83 6.74
N VAL A 391 -25.05 17.15 6.99
CA VAL A 391 -26.33 17.87 6.88
C VAL A 391 -26.59 18.46 5.49
N HIS A 392 -25.58 18.51 4.63
CA HIS A 392 -25.68 18.96 3.24
C HIS A 392 -25.31 17.83 2.27
N PRO A 393 -26.13 16.76 2.15
CA PRO A 393 -25.87 15.69 1.21
C PRO A 393 -25.88 16.21 -0.22
N THR A 394 -24.97 15.69 -1.05
CA THR A 394 -24.86 16.10 -2.45
C THR A 394 -26.04 15.58 -3.29
N ASP A 395 -26.11 16.06 -4.53
CA ASP A 395 -27.10 15.68 -5.52
C ASP A 395 -26.48 15.70 -6.94
N LYS A 396 -27.28 15.30 -7.95
CA LYS A 396 -26.85 15.30 -9.35
C LYS A 396 -26.44 16.67 -9.90
N TYR A 397 -26.92 17.76 -9.29
CA TYR A 397 -26.65 19.12 -9.75
C TYR A 397 -25.26 19.57 -9.29
N SER A 398 -24.88 19.15 -8.07
CA SER A 398 -23.61 19.47 -7.44
C SER A 398 -22.51 18.47 -7.83
N ASN A 399 -22.84 17.18 -7.93
CA ASN A 399 -21.95 16.12 -8.37
C ASN A 399 -22.61 15.26 -9.46
N LYS A 400 -22.08 15.32 -10.68
CA LYS A 400 -22.60 14.57 -11.85
C LYS A 400 -22.51 13.05 -11.71
N GLU A 401 -21.61 12.56 -10.86
CA GLU A 401 -21.44 11.12 -10.60
C GLU A 401 -22.43 10.59 -9.55
N CYS A 402 -23.16 11.47 -8.85
CA CYS A 402 -24.14 11.11 -7.84
C CYS A 402 -25.48 10.69 -8.47
N PRO A 403 -25.93 9.42 -8.30
CA PRO A 403 -27.24 9.00 -8.77
C PRO A 403 -28.39 9.65 -7.98
N ASP A 404 -29.52 9.94 -8.64
CA ASP A 404 -30.76 10.40 -7.97
C ASP A 404 -31.34 9.35 -7.01
N SER A 405 -31.04 8.07 -7.24
CA SER A 405 -31.50 6.94 -6.41
C SER A 405 -30.61 6.66 -5.20
N ALA A 406 -29.47 7.36 -5.06
CA ALA A 406 -28.55 7.14 -3.95
C ALA A 406 -29.19 7.58 -2.63
N GLU A 407 -29.05 6.73 -1.61
CA GLU A 407 -29.63 7.01 -0.29
C GLU A 407 -28.89 8.17 0.40
N GLU A 408 -29.57 8.82 1.35
CA GLU A 408 -29.11 10.08 1.93
C GLU A 408 -27.72 9.98 2.56
N TYR A 409 -27.43 8.90 3.31
CA TYR A 409 -26.12 8.71 3.93
C TYR A 409 -24.99 8.51 2.90
N GLU A 410 -25.26 7.85 1.79
CA GLU A 410 -24.28 7.69 0.70
C GLU A 410 -23.99 9.04 0.01
N ARG A 411 -25.03 9.87 -0.16
CA ARG A 411 -24.91 11.24 -0.69
C ARG A 411 -24.24 12.20 0.31
N ALA A 412 -24.36 11.93 1.60
CA ALA A 412 -23.72 12.69 2.68
C ALA A 412 -22.23 12.36 2.84
N THR A 413 -21.83 11.13 2.51
CA THR A 413 -20.46 10.62 2.66
C THR A 413 -19.79 10.39 1.30
N ARG A 414 -19.88 9.19 0.73
CA ARG A 414 -19.17 8.71 -0.47
C ARG A 414 -19.10 9.73 -1.61
N TYR A 415 -20.25 10.30 -1.99
CA TYR A 415 -20.36 11.21 -3.13
C TYR A 415 -20.08 12.68 -2.78
N ASN A 416 -20.00 13.02 -1.49
CA ASN A 416 -19.89 14.40 -1.02
C ASN A 416 -18.44 14.91 -0.91
N TYR A 417 -17.46 14.06 -1.20
CA TYR A 417 -16.04 14.40 -1.19
C TYR A 417 -15.41 14.20 -2.56
N THR A 418 -14.78 15.24 -3.07
CA THR A 418 -13.89 15.19 -4.23
C THR A 418 -12.59 14.44 -3.91
N SER A 419 -11.83 14.06 -4.93
CA SER A 419 -10.53 13.40 -4.76
C SER A 419 -9.58 14.23 -3.88
N GLU A 420 -9.50 15.53 -4.13
CA GLU A 420 -8.61 16.44 -3.40
C GLU A 420 -9.04 16.62 -1.93
N GLU A 421 -10.35 16.73 -1.66
CA GLU A 421 -10.85 16.79 -0.29
C GLU A 421 -10.50 15.52 0.50
N LYS A 422 -10.60 14.34 -0.12
CA LYS A 422 -10.22 13.07 0.53
C LYS A 422 -8.73 13.06 0.88
N PHE A 423 -7.85 13.44 -0.05
CA PHE A 423 -6.41 13.51 0.22
C PHE A 423 -6.07 14.54 1.29
N ALA A 424 -6.65 15.74 1.23
CA ALA A 424 -6.46 16.78 2.24
C ALA A 424 -6.88 16.30 3.64
N LEU A 425 -8.03 15.62 3.77
CA LEU A 425 -8.46 15.05 5.05
C LEU A 425 -7.46 14.03 5.58
N VAL A 426 -6.97 13.12 4.74
CA VAL A 426 -5.97 12.12 5.15
C VAL A 426 -4.67 12.78 5.61
N GLU A 427 -4.19 13.81 4.91
CA GLU A 427 -3.01 14.56 5.34
C GLU A 427 -3.19 15.19 6.72
N VAL A 428 -4.32 15.85 6.99
CA VAL A 428 -4.60 16.46 8.29
C VAL A 428 -4.67 15.39 9.38
N MET A 429 -5.33 14.26 9.13
CA MET A 429 -5.41 13.13 10.07
C MET A 429 -4.03 12.56 10.41
N ALA A 430 -3.16 12.44 9.41
CA ALA A 430 -1.81 11.98 9.61
C ALA A 430 -0.95 12.99 10.39
N MET A 431 -1.09 14.28 10.12
CA MET A 431 -0.43 15.33 10.91
C MET A 431 -0.89 15.33 12.38
N ILE A 432 -2.19 15.12 12.63
CA ILE A 432 -2.75 14.97 13.98
C ILE A 432 -2.12 13.75 14.68
N LYS A 433 -2.25 12.56 14.09
CA LYS A 433 -1.77 11.30 14.71
C LYS A 433 -0.24 11.28 14.83
N GLY A 434 0.49 11.80 13.84
CA GLY A 434 1.94 11.94 13.87
C GLY A 434 2.42 12.85 15.01
N LEU A 435 1.81 14.03 15.16
CA LEU A 435 2.14 14.94 16.25
C LEU A 435 1.68 14.40 17.61
N GLN A 436 0.53 13.72 17.69
CA GLN A 436 0.07 13.04 18.91
C GLN A 436 1.11 12.05 19.43
N VAL A 437 1.72 11.25 18.55
CA VAL A 437 2.81 10.31 18.91
C VAL A 437 4.03 11.05 19.46
N LEU A 438 4.43 12.16 18.84
CA LEU A 438 5.57 12.96 19.31
C LEU A 438 5.30 13.60 20.68
N MET A 439 4.11 14.18 20.86
CA MET A 439 3.67 14.78 22.11
C MET A 439 3.58 13.73 23.24
N GLY A 440 3.06 12.54 22.93
CA GLY A 440 3.01 11.41 23.86
C GLY A 440 4.40 10.91 24.28
N ARG A 441 5.37 10.86 23.36
CA ARG A 441 6.77 10.52 23.71
C ARG A 441 7.42 11.53 24.65
N MET A 442 7.01 12.80 24.58
CA MET A 442 7.49 13.86 25.46
C MET A 442 6.69 14.03 26.76
N GLU A 443 5.66 13.20 26.98
CA GLU A 443 4.74 13.33 28.11
C GLU A 443 5.46 13.45 29.46
N SER A 444 6.47 12.61 29.73
CA SER A 444 7.22 12.67 30.99
C SER A 444 7.93 14.01 31.21
N VAL A 445 8.52 14.58 30.14
CA VAL A 445 9.24 15.86 30.19
C VAL A 445 8.25 17.01 30.39
N PHE A 446 7.14 16.99 29.64
CA PHE A 446 6.08 17.97 29.79
C PHE A 446 5.46 17.93 31.18
N ASN A 447 5.15 16.74 31.68
CA ASN A 447 4.56 16.57 33.01
C ASN A 447 5.38 17.21 34.12
N HIS A 448 6.70 17.05 34.09
CA HIS A 448 7.59 17.67 35.07
C HIS A 448 7.65 19.20 34.91
N ALA A 449 7.87 19.68 33.68
CA ALA A 449 7.96 21.11 33.38
C ALA A 449 6.67 21.88 33.67
N ILE A 450 5.52 21.27 33.37
CA ILE A 450 4.19 21.83 33.63
C ILE A 450 3.96 21.99 35.14
N ARG A 451 4.19 20.91 35.91
CA ARG A 451 4.01 20.93 37.37
C ARG A 451 4.90 21.99 38.01
N HIS A 452 6.16 22.08 37.56
CA HIS A 452 7.10 23.09 38.03
C HIS A 452 6.62 24.51 37.73
N THR A 453 6.26 24.79 36.47
CA THR A 453 5.83 26.12 36.03
C THR A 453 4.56 26.58 36.74
N ILE A 454 3.57 25.69 36.89
CA ILE A 454 2.31 26.00 37.58
C ILE A 454 2.57 26.28 39.06
N TYR A 455 3.43 25.48 39.71
CA TYR A 455 3.81 25.72 41.10
C TYR A 455 4.47 27.07 41.28
N SER A 456 5.51 27.36 40.46
CA SER A 456 6.23 28.64 40.52
C SER A 456 5.29 29.82 40.32
N ALA A 457 4.44 29.79 39.29
CA ALA A 457 3.47 30.85 39.02
C ALA A 457 2.49 31.05 40.18
N LEU A 458 1.97 29.97 40.78
CA LEU A 458 1.03 30.05 41.91
C LEU A 458 1.70 30.59 43.17
N GLN A 459 2.92 30.16 43.49
CA GLN A 459 3.64 30.60 44.68
C GLN A 459 4.15 32.03 44.53
N ASP A 460 4.70 32.40 43.38
CA ASP A 460 5.15 33.77 43.11
C ASP A 460 3.97 34.74 43.19
N PHE A 461 2.82 34.37 42.61
CA PHE A 461 1.60 35.17 42.69
C PHE A 461 1.10 35.30 44.14
N SER A 462 0.93 34.19 44.85
CA SER A 462 0.32 34.19 46.18
C SER A 462 1.23 34.76 47.28
N GLN A 463 2.53 34.49 47.25
CA GLN A 463 3.48 34.92 48.28
C GLN A 463 4.04 36.33 48.02
N VAL A 464 4.25 36.71 46.75
CA VAL A 464 4.90 37.97 46.37
C VAL A 464 3.92 38.96 45.76
N THR A 465 3.24 38.61 44.66
CA THR A 465 2.34 39.56 43.95
C THR A 465 1.18 40.04 44.82
N LEU A 466 0.57 39.15 45.61
CA LEU A 466 -0.54 39.52 46.50
C LEU A 466 -0.12 40.33 47.74
N ARG A 467 1.17 40.61 47.98
CA ARG A 467 1.62 41.46 49.10
C ARG A 467 1.10 42.87 48.99
N ASP A 468 1.20 43.47 47.81
CA ASP A 468 0.83 44.86 47.56
C ASP A 468 -0.69 45.11 47.66
N PRO A 469 -1.56 44.29 47.03
CA PRO A 469 -3.01 44.34 47.25
C PRO A 469 -3.39 44.15 48.72
N LEU A 470 -2.73 43.22 49.43
CA LEU A 470 -3.00 42.96 50.84
C LEU A 470 -2.59 44.13 51.74
N ARG A 471 -1.42 44.73 51.49
CA ARG A 471 -0.95 45.95 52.17
C ARG A 471 -1.96 47.07 52.05
N GLN A 472 -2.45 47.32 50.84
CA GLN A 472 -3.43 48.37 50.57
C GLN A 472 -4.78 48.08 51.23
N ALA A 473 -5.22 46.82 51.22
CA ALA A 473 -6.44 46.42 51.91
C ALA A 473 -6.34 46.68 53.43
N ILE A 474 -5.20 46.36 54.05
CA ILE A 474 -4.95 46.62 55.48
C ILE A 474 -4.87 48.14 55.75
N LYS A 475 -4.05 48.86 54.97
CA LYS A 475 -3.84 50.32 55.13
C LYS A 475 -5.13 51.13 54.96
N LYS A 476 -5.96 50.78 53.97
CA LYS A 476 -7.23 51.46 53.66
C LYS A 476 -8.44 50.83 54.41
N LYS A 477 -8.21 49.91 55.36
CA LYS A 477 -9.23 49.21 56.18
C LYS A 477 -10.33 48.51 55.35
N LYS A 478 -9.95 47.87 54.23
CA LYS A 478 -10.83 47.09 53.35
C LYS A 478 -10.92 45.63 53.82
N ASN A 479 -11.61 45.41 54.95
CA ASN A 479 -11.66 44.12 55.64
C ASN A 479 -12.13 42.93 54.78
N VAL A 480 -13.06 43.16 53.84
CA VAL A 480 -13.58 42.10 52.94
C VAL A 480 -12.53 41.67 51.91
N ILE A 481 -11.80 42.62 51.32
CA ILE A 481 -10.71 42.31 50.38
C ILE A 481 -9.57 41.63 51.13
N GLN A 482 -9.25 42.13 52.33
CA GLN A 482 -8.24 41.52 53.20
C GLN A 482 -8.57 40.06 53.51
N SER A 483 -9.82 39.74 53.88
CA SER A 483 -10.21 38.37 54.25
C SER A 483 -10.09 37.40 53.06
N VAL A 484 -10.50 37.82 51.86
CA VAL A 484 -10.38 37.01 50.64
C VAL A 484 -8.91 36.79 50.25
N LEU A 485 -8.09 37.86 50.23
CA LEU A 485 -6.66 37.75 49.93
C LEU A 485 -5.90 36.87 50.93
N GLN A 486 -6.23 36.97 52.22
CA GLN A 486 -5.67 36.09 53.24
C GLN A 486 -6.17 34.64 53.11
N ALA A 487 -7.43 34.43 52.74
CA ALA A 487 -7.96 33.09 52.50
C ALA A 487 -7.24 32.39 51.34
N ILE A 488 -6.98 33.12 50.23
CA ILE A 488 -6.15 32.65 49.12
C ILE A 488 -4.77 32.24 49.64
N ARG A 489 -4.05 33.13 50.32
CA ARG A 489 -2.70 32.85 50.85
C ARG A 489 -2.67 31.64 51.79
N LYS A 490 -3.62 31.54 52.71
CA LYS A 490 -3.73 30.40 53.64
C LYS A 490 -4.02 29.07 52.94
N THR A 491 -4.64 29.09 51.77
CA THR A 491 -5.03 27.88 51.04
C THR A 491 -3.88 27.28 50.23
N VAL A 492 -2.98 28.11 49.70
CA VAL A 492 -1.97 27.67 48.72
C VAL A 492 -0.52 28.04 49.01
N CYS A 493 -0.23 29.01 49.89
CA CYS A 493 1.17 29.40 50.13
C CYS A 493 1.95 28.28 50.83
N ASP A 494 2.96 27.75 50.15
CA ASP A 494 3.97 26.86 50.73
C ASP A 494 5.24 27.66 51.00
N TRP A 495 5.37 28.17 52.22
CA TRP A 495 6.51 29.00 52.62
C TRP A 495 7.78 28.14 52.78
N GLU A 496 8.93 28.62 52.29
CA GLU A 496 10.22 27.91 52.39
C GLU A 496 10.56 27.49 53.84
N THR A 497 10.23 28.34 54.82
CA THR A 497 10.46 28.11 56.25
C THR A 497 9.34 27.32 56.93
N GLY A 498 8.32 26.90 56.17
CA GLY A 498 7.11 26.23 56.67
C GLY A 498 6.13 27.13 57.43
N ARG A 499 6.41 28.45 57.55
CA ARG A 499 5.56 29.43 58.25
C ARG A 499 5.54 30.77 57.52
N GLU A 500 4.43 31.50 57.61
CA GLU A 500 4.30 32.82 57.01
C GLU A 500 5.27 33.83 57.67
N PRO A 501 5.97 34.69 56.89
CA PRO A 501 6.89 35.69 57.43
C PRO A 501 6.13 36.80 58.18
N HIS A 502 5.96 36.64 59.49
CA HIS A 502 5.28 37.62 60.35
C HIS A 502 5.97 39.01 60.41
N ASN A 503 7.23 39.09 59.98
CA ASN A 503 8.00 40.32 59.89
C ASN A 503 7.70 41.16 58.62
N ASP A 504 6.87 40.66 57.70
CA ASP A 504 6.48 41.38 56.47
C ASP A 504 5.82 42.74 56.78
N PRO A 505 6.38 43.87 56.31
CA PRO A 505 5.77 45.19 56.48
C PRO A 505 4.38 45.29 55.82
N ALA A 506 4.12 44.55 54.74
CA ALA A 506 2.83 44.54 54.05
C ALA A 506 1.71 44.02 54.96
N LEU A 507 1.98 43.05 55.85
CA LEU A 507 1.02 42.53 56.83
C LEU A 507 0.67 43.56 57.92
N ARG A 508 1.46 44.63 58.06
CA ARG A 508 1.18 45.77 58.95
C ARG A 508 0.61 46.99 58.21
N GLY A 509 0.43 46.91 56.89
CA GLY A 509 -0.02 48.01 56.04
C GLY A 509 1.07 49.05 55.70
N GLU A 510 2.33 48.75 56.01
CA GLU A 510 3.50 49.60 55.76
C GLU A 510 4.17 49.27 54.41
N LYS A 511 4.89 50.23 53.84
CA LYS A 511 5.70 50.00 52.62
C LYS A 511 6.99 49.28 52.97
N ASP A 512 7.57 48.62 51.97
CA ASP A 512 8.88 47.99 52.10
C ASP A 512 9.98 49.03 52.44
N PRO A 513 11.01 48.64 53.20
CA PRO A 513 12.12 49.54 53.53
C PRO A 513 12.88 49.97 52.26
N LYS A 514 13.72 51.01 52.36
CA LYS A 514 14.48 51.54 51.19
C LYS A 514 15.35 50.50 50.47
N GLY A 515 15.70 49.38 51.12
CA GLY A 515 16.42 48.23 50.53
C GLY A 515 15.54 47.07 50.04
N GLY A 516 14.20 47.20 50.09
CA GLY A 516 13.24 46.14 49.75
C GLY A 516 13.00 45.12 50.86
N PHE A 517 11.92 44.34 50.75
CA PHE A 517 11.67 43.15 51.57
C PHE A 517 11.59 41.93 50.63
N ASP A 518 12.56 41.02 50.74
CA ASP A 518 12.68 39.88 49.83
C ASP A 518 12.10 38.60 50.45
N ILE A 519 11.38 37.83 49.64
CA ILE A 519 10.84 36.52 50.00
C ILE A 519 11.36 35.51 49.01
N LYS A 520 12.18 34.57 49.49
CA LYS A 520 12.63 33.44 48.69
C LYS A 520 11.48 32.43 48.56
N VAL A 521 10.94 32.31 47.34
CA VAL A 521 9.86 31.38 47.02
C VAL A 521 10.43 30.00 46.65
N PRO A 522 9.92 28.88 47.20
CA PRO A 522 10.36 27.54 46.82
C PRO A 522 10.07 27.22 45.36
N ARG A 523 10.75 26.19 44.84
CA ARG A 523 10.49 25.57 43.54
C ARG A 523 10.24 24.08 43.71
N ARG A 524 9.05 23.62 43.34
CA ARG A 524 8.64 22.20 43.42
C ARG A 524 8.02 21.75 42.10
N ALA A 525 8.23 20.49 41.75
CA ALA A 525 7.63 19.87 40.56
C ALA A 525 6.25 19.23 40.89
N VAL A 526 5.34 19.99 41.51
CA VAL A 526 3.99 19.51 41.83
C VAL A 526 2.95 20.62 41.64
N GLY A 527 1.87 20.33 40.90
CA GLY A 527 0.76 21.28 40.76
C GLY A 527 -0.12 21.38 42.02
N PRO A 528 -0.97 22.42 42.12
CA PRO A 528 -2.00 22.47 43.16
C PRO A 528 -3.02 21.33 42.98
N SER A 529 -3.68 20.96 44.08
CA SER A 529 -4.88 20.12 43.99
C SER A 529 -6.01 20.84 43.23
N SER A 530 -6.94 20.06 42.68
CA SER A 530 -8.10 20.60 41.95
C SER A 530 -8.94 21.56 42.81
N THR A 531 -9.09 21.26 44.11
CA THR A 531 -9.80 22.12 45.07
C THR A 531 -9.05 23.42 45.33
N GLN A 532 -7.72 23.37 45.53
CA GLN A 532 -6.90 24.56 45.70
C GLN A 532 -7.01 25.49 44.48
N LEU A 533 -6.84 24.95 43.27
CA LEU A 533 -6.89 25.75 42.05
C LEU A 533 -8.30 26.35 41.83
N TYR A 534 -9.36 25.56 42.04
CA TYR A 534 -10.74 26.03 41.94
C TYR A 534 -11.03 27.16 42.94
N MET A 535 -10.65 26.97 44.21
CA MET A 535 -10.89 27.96 45.27
C MET A 535 -10.13 29.26 45.02
N VAL A 536 -8.85 29.17 44.63
CA VAL A 536 -8.03 30.36 44.31
C VAL A 536 -8.64 31.12 43.13
N ARG A 537 -8.95 30.43 42.03
CA ARG A 537 -9.55 31.06 40.85
C ARG A 537 -10.88 31.72 41.19
N THR A 538 -11.78 31.02 41.87
CA THR A 538 -13.11 31.54 42.24
C THR A 538 -13.02 32.76 43.16
N MET A 539 -12.11 32.74 44.14
CA MET A 539 -11.90 33.89 45.04
C MET A 539 -11.30 35.08 44.30
N LEU A 540 -10.34 34.86 43.40
CA LEU A 540 -9.78 35.92 42.57
C LEU A 540 -10.81 36.51 41.61
N GLU A 541 -11.62 35.67 40.99
CA GLU A 541 -12.73 36.06 40.11
C GLU A 541 -13.70 36.99 40.85
N SER A 542 -14.02 36.69 42.12
CA SER A 542 -14.89 37.56 42.93
C SER A 542 -14.31 38.95 43.21
N LEU A 543 -12.98 39.10 43.22
CA LEU A 543 -12.31 40.39 43.42
C LEU A 543 -12.35 41.29 42.18
N ILE A 544 -12.35 40.68 40.98
CA ILE A 544 -12.34 41.38 39.69
C ILE A 544 -13.73 41.48 39.05
N ALA A 545 -14.76 40.89 39.66
CA ALA A 545 -16.13 40.91 39.16
C ALA A 545 -16.79 42.29 39.25
N ASP A 546 -17.50 42.67 38.19
CA ASP A 546 -18.23 43.94 38.07
C ASP A 546 -19.64 43.92 38.68
N LYS A 547 -20.13 42.75 39.13
CA LYS A 547 -21.47 42.58 39.71
C LYS A 547 -21.39 42.49 41.24
N SER A 548 -21.95 43.50 41.91
CA SER A 548 -22.30 43.43 43.34
C SER A 548 -23.58 44.25 43.61
N GLY A 549 -24.43 43.82 44.54
CA GLY A 549 -25.69 44.50 44.86
C GLY A 549 -25.60 45.83 45.58
N SER A 550 -24.39 46.35 45.78
CA SER A 550 -24.12 47.66 46.37
C SER A 550 -23.57 48.64 45.31
N LYS A 551 -23.60 49.94 45.61
CA LYS A 551 -22.97 50.99 44.78
C LYS A 551 -21.43 50.86 44.65
N LYS A 552 -20.78 49.91 45.36
CA LYS A 552 -19.32 49.71 45.36
C LYS A 552 -18.97 48.22 45.26
N THR A 553 -18.43 47.81 44.11
CA THR A 553 -17.90 46.46 43.88
C THR A 553 -16.56 46.25 44.61
N LEU A 554 -16.11 44.99 44.72
CA LEU A 554 -14.77 44.70 45.23
C LEU A 554 -13.70 45.24 44.27
N ARG A 555 -13.96 45.18 42.95
CA ARG A 555 -13.10 45.71 41.89
C ARG A 555 -12.82 47.21 42.05
N SER A 556 -13.83 48.03 42.31
CA SER A 556 -13.65 49.49 42.45
C SER A 556 -12.86 49.91 43.69
N SER A 557 -12.59 48.97 44.61
CA SER A 557 -11.75 49.20 45.78
C SER A 557 -10.30 48.71 45.62
N LEU A 558 -9.94 48.17 44.44
CA LEU A 558 -8.57 47.75 44.07
C LEU A 558 -7.92 48.79 43.15
N GLU A 559 -6.59 48.80 43.09
CA GLU A 559 -5.85 49.72 42.20
C GLU A 559 -5.65 49.11 40.81
N GLY A 560 -5.63 49.95 39.77
CA GLY A 560 -5.53 49.52 38.37
C GLY A 560 -4.46 48.43 38.09
N PRO A 561 -3.19 48.62 38.49
CA PRO A 561 -2.15 47.60 38.28
C PRO A 561 -2.45 46.26 38.96
N THR A 562 -3.03 46.28 40.16
CA THR A 562 -3.35 45.07 40.91
C THR A 562 -4.48 44.27 40.27
N ILE A 563 -5.44 44.95 39.64
CA ILE A 563 -6.52 44.31 38.88
C ILE A 563 -5.92 43.58 37.68
N LEU A 564 -5.01 44.22 36.94
CA LEU A 564 -4.34 43.60 35.78
C LEU A 564 -3.52 42.36 36.18
N ASP A 565 -2.84 42.39 37.33
CA ASP A 565 -2.09 41.23 37.84
C ASP A 565 -3.03 40.05 38.17
N ILE A 566 -4.18 40.33 38.80
CA ILE A 566 -5.18 39.30 39.11
C ILE A 566 -5.79 38.74 37.82
N GLU A 567 -6.18 39.60 36.88
CA GLU A 567 -6.74 39.20 35.59
C GLU A 567 -5.74 38.37 34.77
N LYS A 568 -4.47 38.75 34.79
CA LYS A 568 -3.40 38.01 34.12
C LYS A 568 -3.26 36.60 34.69
N PHE A 569 -3.12 36.46 36.01
CA PHE A 569 -3.02 35.14 36.64
C PHE A 569 -4.30 34.32 36.45
N HIS A 570 -5.48 34.94 36.56
CA HIS A 570 -6.76 34.28 36.35
C HIS A 570 -6.91 33.78 34.90
N ARG A 571 -6.44 34.52 33.90
CA ARG A 571 -6.47 34.10 32.50
C ARG A 571 -5.49 32.98 32.21
N GLU A 572 -4.23 33.11 32.65
CA GLU A 572 -3.20 32.08 32.42
C GLU A 572 -3.53 30.76 33.13
N SER A 573 -4.08 30.82 34.36
CA SER A 573 -4.42 29.63 35.14
C SER A 573 -5.63 28.86 34.64
N PHE A 574 -6.31 29.33 33.59
CA PHE A 574 -7.46 28.65 32.98
C PHE A 574 -7.07 27.26 32.44
N PHE A 575 -5.92 27.17 31.76
CA PHE A 575 -5.45 25.93 31.12
C PHE A 575 -4.69 24.99 32.07
N TYR A 576 -4.50 25.37 33.34
CA TYR A 576 -3.67 24.59 34.27
C TYR A 576 -4.23 23.19 34.52
N THR A 577 -5.55 23.06 34.66
CA THR A 577 -6.20 21.76 34.86
C THR A 577 -5.96 20.84 33.66
N HIS A 578 -6.10 21.36 32.43
CA HIS A 578 -5.86 20.60 31.20
C HIS A 578 -4.40 20.14 31.10
N LEU A 579 -3.45 21.04 31.37
CA LEU A 579 -2.03 20.73 31.29
C LEU A 579 -1.56 19.77 32.38
N LEU A 580 -2.11 19.86 33.59
CA LEU A 580 -1.86 18.87 34.65
C LEU A 580 -2.39 17.49 34.27
N ASN A 581 -3.48 17.42 33.51
CA ASN A 581 -4.07 16.21 32.93
C ASN A 581 -3.65 16.03 31.46
N PHE A 582 -2.35 16.15 31.18
CA PHE A 582 -1.81 16.19 29.82
C PHE A 582 -2.26 15.01 28.94
N SER A 583 -2.15 13.79 29.45
CA SER A 583 -2.44 12.56 28.69
C SER A 583 -3.90 12.48 28.22
N GLU A 584 -4.85 12.75 29.12
CA GLU A 584 -6.28 12.76 28.80
C GLU A 584 -6.61 13.90 27.83
N THR A 585 -6.07 15.10 28.08
CA THR A 585 -6.30 16.26 27.23
C THR A 585 -5.76 16.03 25.82
N LEU A 586 -4.58 15.41 25.69
CA LEU A 586 -3.99 15.09 24.40
C LEU A 586 -4.91 14.18 23.57
N GLN A 587 -5.50 13.16 24.19
CA GLN A 587 -6.48 12.29 23.53
C GLN A 587 -7.73 13.07 23.09
N GLN A 588 -8.26 13.93 23.96
CA GLN A 588 -9.44 14.74 23.64
C GLN A 588 -9.19 15.77 22.51
N CYS A 589 -7.97 16.28 22.38
CA CYS A 589 -7.59 17.17 21.28
C CYS A 589 -7.41 16.42 19.94
N CYS A 590 -7.27 15.09 19.95
CA CYS A 590 -7.02 14.27 18.76
C CYS A 590 -8.18 13.30 18.46
N ASP A 591 -9.36 13.50 19.06
CA ASP A 591 -10.48 12.56 18.94
C ASP A 591 -11.15 12.66 17.55
N LEU A 592 -10.96 11.61 16.74
CA LEU A 592 -11.56 11.44 15.42
C LEU A 592 -12.50 10.20 15.37
N SER A 593 -12.87 9.66 16.52
CA SER A 593 -13.67 8.42 16.65
C SER A 593 -15.07 8.50 16.03
N GLN A 594 -15.61 9.72 15.86
CA GLN A 594 -16.99 9.92 15.40
C GLN A 594 -17.19 9.69 13.90
N LEU A 595 -16.11 9.53 13.12
CA LEU A 595 -16.19 9.35 11.66
C LEU A 595 -16.83 8.02 11.24
N TRP A 596 -16.80 7.00 12.09
CA TRP A 596 -17.36 5.68 11.77
C TRP A 596 -18.81 5.51 12.22
N PHE A 597 -19.18 6.06 13.38
CA PHE A 597 -20.52 5.88 13.94
C PHE A 597 -21.59 6.53 13.05
N ARG A 598 -22.75 5.87 12.95
CA ARG A 598 -23.82 6.23 11.98
C ARG A 598 -25.22 5.83 12.44
N GLU A 599 -25.43 5.82 13.75
CA GLU A 599 -26.66 5.34 14.40
C GLU A 599 -27.87 6.23 14.14
N PHE A 600 -27.66 7.52 13.93
CA PHE A 600 -28.74 8.43 13.55
C PHE A 600 -29.20 8.16 12.13
N PHE A 601 -28.28 8.02 11.16
CA PHE A 601 -28.66 7.69 9.79
C PHE A 601 -29.27 6.29 9.65
N LEU A 602 -28.84 5.31 10.45
CA LEU A 602 -29.47 3.98 10.49
C LEU A 602 -30.93 4.06 10.94
N GLU A 603 -31.22 4.83 11.99
CA GLU A 603 -32.59 5.06 12.48
C GLU A 603 -33.48 5.67 11.39
N LEU A 604 -32.96 6.63 10.62
CA LEU A 604 -33.69 7.28 9.53
C LEU A 604 -34.06 6.31 8.39
N THR A 605 -33.37 5.18 8.26
CA THR A 605 -33.72 4.16 7.26
C THR A 605 -34.98 3.36 7.62
N MET A 606 -35.52 3.54 8.83
CA MET A 606 -36.73 2.87 9.33
C MET A 606 -36.68 1.34 9.20
N GLY A 607 -35.52 0.74 9.50
CA GLY A 607 -35.29 -0.71 9.45
C GLY A 607 -34.99 -1.27 8.06
N ARG A 608 -34.87 -0.43 7.03
CA ARG A 608 -34.42 -0.85 5.70
C ARG A 608 -32.95 -1.29 5.69
N ARG A 609 -32.11 -0.64 6.49
CA ARG A 609 -30.69 -0.98 6.66
C ARG A 609 -30.45 -1.45 8.10
N ILE A 610 -29.79 -2.58 8.25
CA ILE A 610 -29.24 -3.01 9.54
C ILE A 610 -27.87 -2.39 9.81
N GLN A 611 -27.09 -2.19 8.74
CA GLN A 611 -25.82 -1.48 8.73
C GLN A 611 -25.58 -0.94 7.31
N PHE A 612 -24.75 0.09 7.17
CA PHE A 612 -24.30 0.60 5.88
C PHE A 612 -23.09 -0.19 5.35
N PRO A 613 -22.95 -0.34 4.03
CA PRO A 613 -21.82 -1.04 3.43
C PRO A 613 -20.53 -0.19 3.50
N ILE A 614 -19.38 -0.83 3.27
CA ILE A 614 -18.05 -0.24 3.51
C ILE A 614 -17.76 0.97 2.61
N GLU A 615 -18.33 1.03 1.41
CA GLU A 615 -18.21 2.17 0.49
C GLU A 615 -18.87 3.46 1.00
N MET A 616 -19.70 3.38 2.05
CA MET A 616 -20.28 4.52 2.76
C MET A 616 -19.53 4.83 4.07
N SER A 617 -18.54 4.02 4.44
CA SER A 617 -17.80 4.15 5.70
C SER A 617 -16.61 5.10 5.54
N MET A 618 -16.56 6.19 6.31
CA MET A 618 -15.52 7.20 6.15
C MET A 618 -14.09 6.67 6.26
N PRO A 619 -13.72 5.83 7.27
CA PRO A 619 -12.38 5.28 7.32
C PRO A 619 -12.00 4.50 6.06
N TRP A 620 -12.93 3.72 5.49
CA TRP A 620 -12.69 2.95 4.28
C TRP A 620 -12.70 3.82 3.02
N ILE A 621 -13.63 4.78 2.88
CA ILE A 621 -13.67 5.72 1.75
C ILE A 621 -12.30 6.42 1.58
N LEU A 622 -11.71 6.86 2.69
CA LEU A 622 -10.41 7.55 2.68
C LEU A 622 -9.25 6.60 2.37
N THR A 623 -9.26 5.39 2.96
CA THR A 623 -8.23 4.37 2.77
C THR A 623 -8.24 3.84 1.33
N ASP A 624 -9.41 3.41 0.85
CA ASP A 624 -9.60 2.78 -0.45
C ASP A 624 -9.31 3.75 -1.60
N HIS A 625 -9.62 5.04 -1.42
CA HIS A 625 -9.32 6.07 -2.41
C HIS A 625 -7.81 6.17 -2.72
N ILE A 626 -6.94 6.03 -1.71
CA ILE A 626 -5.48 6.01 -1.92
C ILE A 626 -5.06 4.73 -2.66
N LEU A 627 -5.64 3.58 -2.29
CA LEU A 627 -5.31 2.30 -2.91
C LEU A 627 -5.76 2.23 -4.38
N GLU A 628 -6.91 2.81 -4.70
CA GLU A 628 -7.50 2.80 -6.03
C GLU A 628 -6.80 3.79 -6.98
N THR A 629 -6.53 5.01 -6.49
CA THR A 629 -5.81 6.04 -7.28
C THR A 629 -4.31 5.76 -7.39
N LYS A 630 -3.75 4.97 -6.47
CA LYS A 630 -2.31 4.65 -6.39
C LYS A 630 -1.45 5.91 -6.23
N GLU A 631 -2.01 6.93 -5.58
CA GLU A 631 -1.40 8.25 -5.46
C GLU A 631 -0.09 8.20 -4.66
N ALA A 632 1.02 8.53 -5.33
CA ALA A 632 2.36 8.34 -4.80
C ALA A 632 2.65 9.25 -3.60
N SER A 633 2.10 10.46 -3.59
CA SER A 633 2.26 11.40 -2.47
C SER A 633 1.48 10.96 -1.23
N MET A 634 0.43 10.17 -1.39
CA MET A 634 -0.48 9.74 -0.32
C MET A 634 -0.18 8.33 0.22
N MET A 635 0.65 7.55 -0.47
CA MET A 635 0.92 6.16 -0.12
C MET A 635 1.55 5.99 1.28
N GLU A 636 2.36 6.95 1.74
CA GLU A 636 2.93 6.93 3.09
C GLU A 636 1.90 7.24 4.19
N TYR A 637 0.73 7.77 3.81
CA TYR A 637 -0.31 8.20 4.73
C TYR A 637 -1.44 7.16 4.91
N VAL A 638 -1.51 6.13 4.07
CA VAL A 638 -2.67 5.21 4.00
C VAL A 638 -2.96 4.44 5.31
N LEU A 639 -1.99 4.32 6.21
CA LEU A 639 -2.19 3.66 7.52
C LEU A 639 -2.89 4.54 8.55
N TYR A 640 -2.84 5.87 8.42
CA TYR A 640 -3.47 6.78 9.38
C TYR A 640 -5.01 6.78 9.31
N PRO A 641 -5.65 6.73 8.12
CA PRO A 641 -7.09 6.53 8.02
C PRO A 641 -7.53 5.16 8.56
N LEU A 642 -6.70 4.12 8.39
CA LEU A 642 -6.97 2.80 8.96
C LEU A 642 -6.95 2.83 10.50
N ASP A 643 -6.10 3.68 11.09
CA ASP A 643 -6.02 3.89 12.54
C ASP A 643 -7.28 4.56 13.13
N LEU A 644 -8.16 5.15 12.31
CA LEU A 644 -9.46 5.67 12.79
C LEU A 644 -10.36 4.57 13.34
N TYR A 645 -10.18 3.33 12.90
CA TYR A 645 -10.87 2.19 13.49
C TYR A 645 -10.44 1.94 14.93
N ASN A 646 -9.18 2.23 15.30
CA ASN A 646 -8.73 2.13 16.69
C ASN A 646 -9.43 3.17 17.56
N ASP A 647 -9.55 4.41 17.08
CA ASP A 647 -10.24 5.48 17.80
C ASP A 647 -11.71 5.10 18.05
N SER A 648 -12.38 4.63 16.99
CA SER A 648 -13.79 4.21 17.03
C SER A 648 -13.99 3.01 17.96
N ALA A 649 -13.14 1.99 17.87
CA ALA A 649 -13.22 0.79 18.71
C ALA A 649 -12.97 1.12 20.19
N HIS A 650 -11.95 1.93 20.49
CA HIS A 650 -11.69 2.38 21.85
C HIS A 650 -12.87 3.19 22.41
N TYR A 651 -13.48 4.05 21.60
CA TYR A 651 -14.67 4.81 21.99
C TYR A 651 -15.88 3.89 22.24
N ALA A 652 -16.10 2.89 21.39
CA ALA A 652 -17.16 1.90 21.53
C ALA A 652 -17.03 1.12 22.85
N LEU A 653 -15.81 0.72 23.21
CA LEU A 653 -15.53 -0.07 24.42
C LEU A 653 -15.56 0.77 25.70
N THR A 654 -14.99 1.98 25.69
CA THR A 654 -14.79 2.77 26.92
C THR A 654 -15.86 3.83 27.17
N LYS A 655 -16.39 4.46 26.10
CA LYS A 655 -17.37 5.56 26.19
C LYS A 655 -18.80 5.08 25.94
N PHE A 656 -19.06 4.35 24.86
CA PHE A 656 -20.39 3.77 24.61
C PHE A 656 -20.65 2.52 25.44
N LYS A 657 -19.60 1.74 25.73
CA LYS A 657 -19.65 0.47 26.48
C LYS A 657 -20.67 -0.50 25.85
N LYS A 658 -20.54 -0.75 24.54
CA LYS A 658 -21.43 -1.67 23.79
C LYS A 658 -20.61 -2.64 22.96
N GLN A 659 -20.93 -3.93 23.11
CA GLN A 659 -20.24 -5.02 22.40
C GLN A 659 -20.56 -5.00 20.91
N PHE A 660 -21.83 -4.93 20.52
CA PHE A 660 -22.22 -4.98 19.11
C PHE A 660 -21.54 -3.92 18.23
N LEU A 661 -21.32 -2.70 18.75
CA LEU A 661 -20.57 -1.66 18.03
C LEU A 661 -19.12 -2.08 17.76
N TYR A 662 -18.48 -2.71 18.74
CA TYR A 662 -17.13 -3.25 18.56
C TYR A 662 -17.13 -4.44 17.58
N ASP A 663 -18.10 -5.35 17.70
CA ASP A 663 -18.23 -6.52 16.83
C ASP A 663 -18.40 -6.10 15.35
N GLU A 664 -19.18 -5.05 15.09
CA GLU A 664 -19.36 -4.47 13.76
C GLU A 664 -18.10 -3.75 13.24
N ILE A 665 -17.41 -2.98 14.09
CA ILE A 665 -16.11 -2.37 13.74
C ILE A 665 -15.09 -3.46 13.41
N GLU A 666 -15.02 -4.51 14.22
CA GLU A 666 -14.10 -5.63 14.02
C GLU A 666 -14.38 -6.38 12.73
N ALA A 667 -15.66 -6.66 12.44
CA ALA A 667 -16.08 -7.31 11.19
C ALA A 667 -15.76 -6.44 9.97
N GLU A 668 -15.99 -5.13 10.06
CA GLU A 668 -15.64 -4.19 8.99
C GLU A 668 -14.12 -4.13 8.76
N VAL A 669 -13.32 -4.02 9.82
CA VAL A 669 -11.85 -4.04 9.73
C VAL A 669 -11.36 -5.34 9.12
N ASN A 670 -11.92 -6.48 9.48
CA ASN A 670 -11.49 -7.77 8.91
C ASN A 670 -11.67 -7.81 7.38
N LEU A 671 -12.83 -7.35 6.88
CA LEU A 671 -13.10 -7.27 5.44
C LEU A 671 -12.22 -6.23 4.74
N CYS A 672 -12.15 -5.02 5.28
CA CYS A 672 -11.39 -3.91 4.71
C CYS A 672 -9.89 -4.20 4.71
N PHE A 673 -9.36 -4.85 5.75
CA PHE A 673 -7.94 -5.17 5.84
C PHE A 673 -7.52 -6.28 4.86
N ASP A 674 -8.38 -7.27 4.61
CA ASP A 674 -8.13 -8.26 3.55
C ASP A 674 -8.06 -7.59 2.16
N GLN A 675 -9.00 -6.67 1.87
CA GLN A 675 -8.96 -5.88 0.64
C GLN A 675 -7.73 -4.97 0.57
N PHE A 676 -7.35 -4.33 1.68
CA PHE A 676 -6.16 -3.50 1.79
C PHE A 676 -4.92 -4.29 1.41
N VAL A 677 -4.71 -5.47 2.00
CA VAL A 677 -3.55 -6.31 1.72
C VAL A 677 -3.55 -6.80 0.27
N TYR A 678 -4.72 -7.16 -0.27
CA TYR A 678 -4.85 -7.59 -1.66
C TYR A 678 -4.49 -6.46 -2.63
N LYS A 679 -5.18 -5.31 -2.56
CA LYS A 679 -4.96 -4.16 -3.44
C LYS A 679 -3.53 -3.64 -3.32
N LEU A 680 -2.97 -3.60 -2.11
CA LEU A 680 -1.61 -3.13 -1.87
C LEU A 680 -0.56 -4.10 -2.44
N ALA A 681 -0.69 -5.40 -2.21
CA ALA A 681 0.27 -6.37 -2.75
C ALA A 681 0.22 -6.44 -4.28
N ASP A 682 -0.97 -6.38 -4.87
CA ASP A 682 -1.18 -6.40 -6.32
C ASP A 682 -0.51 -5.18 -7.00
N GLN A 683 -0.76 -3.97 -6.50
CA GLN A 683 -0.15 -2.76 -7.04
C GLN A 683 1.37 -2.70 -6.82
N ILE A 684 1.88 -3.22 -5.70
CA ILE A 684 3.33 -3.32 -5.42
C ILE A 684 3.99 -4.24 -6.45
N PHE A 685 3.46 -5.45 -6.65
CA PHE A 685 4.01 -6.39 -7.61
C PHE A 685 4.00 -5.81 -9.02
N ALA A 686 2.85 -5.26 -9.45
CA ALA A 686 2.72 -4.62 -10.75
C ALA A 686 3.70 -3.46 -10.93
N HIS A 687 3.87 -2.59 -9.93
CA HIS A 687 4.82 -1.48 -9.97
C HIS A 687 6.25 -1.95 -10.20
N TYR A 688 6.74 -2.91 -9.41
CA TYR A 688 8.12 -3.40 -9.54
C TYR A 688 8.34 -4.24 -10.82
N LYS A 689 7.30 -4.91 -11.34
CA LYS A 689 7.36 -5.63 -12.62
C LYS A 689 7.42 -4.66 -13.82
N ILE A 690 6.61 -3.60 -13.82
CA ILE A 690 6.66 -2.54 -14.83
C ILE A 690 8.00 -1.80 -14.78
N LEU A 691 8.51 -1.55 -13.57
CA LEU A 691 9.83 -0.94 -13.38
C LEU A 691 10.94 -1.84 -13.94
N ALA A 692 10.93 -3.14 -13.65
CA ALA A 692 11.88 -4.10 -14.19
C ALA A 692 11.86 -4.12 -15.73
N GLY A 693 10.67 -4.25 -16.33
CA GLY A 693 10.50 -4.18 -17.79
C GLY A 693 10.98 -2.84 -18.36
N SER A 694 10.75 -1.74 -17.66
CA SER A 694 11.18 -0.42 -18.12
C SER A 694 12.69 -0.22 -18.06
N LEU A 695 13.37 -0.78 -17.06
CA LEU A 695 14.83 -0.73 -16.90
C LEU A 695 15.57 -1.57 -17.95
N LEU A 696 14.98 -2.71 -18.35
CA LEU A 696 15.58 -3.63 -19.32
C LEU A 696 15.21 -3.30 -20.77
N LEU A 697 14.20 -2.45 -21.00
CA LEU A 697 13.81 -2.03 -22.36
C LEU A 697 14.91 -1.21 -23.03
N ASP A 698 15.23 -1.55 -24.29
CA ASP A 698 16.27 -0.89 -25.06
C ASP A 698 16.06 0.64 -25.18
N LYS A 699 17.13 1.39 -24.91
CA LYS A 699 17.09 2.86 -24.87
C LYS A 699 16.97 3.47 -26.26
N ARG A 700 17.56 2.82 -27.28
CA ARG A 700 17.49 3.29 -28.66
C ARG A 700 16.08 3.11 -29.20
N LEU A 701 15.47 1.96 -28.98
CA LEU A 701 14.06 1.70 -29.31
C LEU A 701 13.13 2.77 -28.73
N ARG A 702 13.26 3.09 -27.43
CA ARG A 702 12.47 4.17 -26.81
C ARG A 702 12.63 5.52 -27.51
N THR A 703 13.85 5.83 -27.94
CA THR A 703 14.17 7.08 -28.64
C THR A 703 13.55 7.10 -30.03
N ASP A 704 13.65 5.99 -30.76
CA ASP A 704 13.09 5.85 -32.11
C ASP A 704 11.56 5.91 -32.08
N CYS A 705 10.91 5.24 -31.12
CA CYS A 705 9.46 5.32 -30.91
C CYS A 705 9.01 6.75 -30.57
N LYS A 706 9.77 7.48 -29.75
CA LYS A 706 9.50 8.89 -29.45
C LYS A 706 9.58 9.76 -30.71
N ASN A 707 10.57 9.53 -31.56
CA ASN A 707 10.74 10.27 -32.83
C ASN A 707 9.60 9.99 -33.83
N GLN A 708 8.99 8.81 -33.76
CA GLN A 708 7.83 8.42 -34.58
C GLN A 708 6.48 8.85 -33.98
N GLY A 709 6.46 9.55 -32.84
CA GLY A 709 5.23 9.95 -32.15
C GLY A 709 4.57 8.84 -31.32
N ALA A 710 5.19 7.66 -31.22
CA ALA A 710 4.73 6.51 -30.43
C ALA A 710 5.48 6.41 -29.09
N ASN A 711 5.46 7.48 -28.28
CA ASN A 711 6.27 7.55 -27.06
C ASN A 711 5.88 6.46 -26.03
N ILE A 712 6.86 5.65 -25.60
CA ILE A 712 6.68 4.67 -24.52
C ILE A 712 6.99 5.36 -23.18
N PRO A 713 5.97 5.69 -22.35
CA PRO A 713 6.18 6.46 -21.13
C PRO A 713 7.02 5.69 -20.11
N TRP A 714 7.73 6.44 -19.28
CA TRP A 714 8.33 5.90 -18.05
C TRP A 714 7.24 5.71 -16.99
N PRO A 715 7.30 4.65 -16.17
CA PRO A 715 6.37 4.49 -15.06
C PRO A 715 6.55 5.61 -14.04
N ALA A 716 5.45 6.06 -13.45
CA ALA A 716 5.48 7.00 -12.33
C ALA A 716 6.16 6.33 -11.12
N SER A 717 7.02 7.10 -10.43
CA SER A 717 7.62 6.67 -9.17
C SER A 717 6.55 6.62 -8.07
N ASN A 718 6.68 5.69 -7.12
CA ASN A 718 5.74 5.54 -6.00
C ASN A 718 6.50 5.23 -4.69
N ARG A 719 5.82 5.35 -3.55
CA ARG A 719 6.39 5.36 -2.19
C ARG A 719 5.91 4.18 -1.34
N TYR A 720 6.06 2.96 -1.84
CA TYR A 720 5.66 1.75 -1.10
C TYR A 720 6.64 1.32 0.00
N GLU A 721 7.84 1.89 0.06
CA GLU A 721 8.92 1.41 0.94
C GLU A 721 8.57 1.47 2.43
N THR A 722 7.87 2.51 2.87
CA THR A 722 7.48 2.68 4.28
C THR A 722 6.47 1.61 4.70
N LEU A 723 5.54 1.25 3.81
CA LEU A 723 4.56 0.18 4.00
C LEU A 723 5.23 -1.19 4.01
N LEU A 724 6.16 -1.43 3.08
CA LEU A 724 6.95 -2.66 3.03
C LEU A 724 7.81 -2.86 4.28
N LYS A 725 8.18 -1.79 5.01
CA LYS A 725 8.96 -1.88 6.25
C LYS A 725 8.11 -2.14 7.49
N GLN A 726 6.77 -2.10 7.40
CA GLN A 726 5.91 -2.29 8.57
C GLN A 726 5.90 -3.74 9.04
N ARG A 727 6.36 -3.97 10.28
CA ARG A 727 6.42 -5.30 10.92
C ARG A 727 5.39 -5.50 12.04
N HIS A 728 4.77 -4.42 12.52
CA HIS A 728 3.88 -4.44 13.68
C HIS A 728 2.84 -3.29 13.65
N VAL A 729 1.94 -3.33 12.67
CA VAL A 729 0.81 -2.39 12.61
C VAL A 729 -0.14 -2.69 13.77
N GLN A 730 -0.39 -1.71 14.63
CA GLN A 730 -1.30 -1.85 15.77
C GLN A 730 -2.72 -1.57 15.32
N LEU A 731 -3.58 -2.59 15.29
CA LEU A 731 -4.97 -2.45 14.85
C LEU A 731 -5.88 -3.35 15.67
N LEU A 732 -6.89 -2.75 16.31
CA LEU A 732 -7.84 -3.38 17.24
C LEU A 732 -7.15 -4.24 18.32
N GLY A 733 -5.99 -3.80 18.81
CA GLY A 733 -5.17 -4.51 19.80
C GLY A 733 -4.29 -5.64 19.23
N ARG A 734 -4.33 -5.89 17.92
CA ARG A 734 -3.44 -6.85 17.24
C ARG A 734 -2.17 -6.15 16.77
N SER A 735 -1.07 -6.89 16.75
CA SER A 735 0.18 -6.49 16.09
C SER A 735 0.32 -7.26 14.78
N ILE A 736 0.07 -6.59 13.66
CA ILE A 736 0.03 -7.20 12.33
C ILE A 736 1.36 -6.99 11.59
N ASP A 737 2.00 -8.08 11.14
CA ASP A 737 3.17 -8.02 10.26
C ASP A 737 2.73 -7.86 8.80
N LEU A 738 2.60 -6.59 8.36
CA LEU A 738 2.20 -6.25 7.01
C LEU A 738 3.23 -6.70 5.96
N ASN A 739 4.53 -6.61 6.26
CA ASN A 739 5.59 -7.10 5.38
C ASN A 739 5.42 -8.60 5.09
N ARG A 740 5.15 -9.41 6.11
CA ARG A 740 4.89 -10.84 5.95
C ARG A 740 3.68 -11.10 5.05
N LEU A 741 2.58 -10.38 5.29
CA LEU A 741 1.35 -10.55 4.50
C LEU A 741 1.58 -10.18 3.03
N ILE A 742 2.26 -9.06 2.74
CA ILE A 742 2.62 -8.66 1.37
C ILE A 742 3.54 -9.70 0.74
N THR A 743 4.57 -10.17 1.45
CA THR A 743 5.54 -11.16 0.97
C THR A 743 4.84 -12.43 0.48
N GLN A 744 3.83 -12.93 1.19
CA GLN A 744 3.07 -14.11 0.79
C GLN A 744 2.39 -13.92 -0.58
N ARG A 745 1.73 -12.77 -0.81
CA ARG A 745 1.02 -12.49 -2.06
C ARG A 745 1.99 -12.21 -3.21
N VAL A 746 3.05 -11.45 -2.93
CA VAL A 746 4.10 -11.15 -3.92
C VAL A 746 4.85 -12.40 -4.34
N SER A 747 5.15 -13.31 -3.41
CA SER A 747 5.75 -14.61 -3.72
C SER A 747 4.85 -15.41 -4.66
N ALA A 748 3.56 -15.55 -4.33
CA ALA A 748 2.60 -16.23 -5.21
C ALA A 748 2.46 -15.57 -6.59
N ALA A 749 2.48 -14.25 -6.67
CA ALA A 749 2.44 -13.51 -7.95
C ALA A 749 3.69 -13.76 -8.81
N LEU A 750 4.87 -13.90 -8.18
CA LEU A 750 6.11 -14.21 -8.86
C LEU A 750 6.12 -15.66 -9.38
N TYR A 751 5.67 -16.63 -8.58
CA TYR A 751 5.45 -18.01 -9.04
C TYR A 751 4.49 -18.05 -10.24
N LYS A 752 3.36 -17.34 -10.15
CA LYS A 752 2.39 -17.24 -11.25
C LYS A 752 3.00 -16.63 -12.52
N SER A 753 3.90 -15.66 -12.37
CA SER A 753 4.58 -15.02 -13.50
C SER A 753 5.61 -15.93 -14.17
N LEU A 754 6.30 -16.78 -13.40
CA LEU A 754 7.21 -17.80 -13.92
C LEU A 754 6.43 -18.93 -14.61
N GLU A 755 5.35 -19.39 -13.99
CA GLU A 755 4.43 -20.39 -14.55
C GLU A 755 3.87 -19.94 -15.90
N LEU A 756 3.40 -18.69 -15.96
CA LEU A 756 2.87 -18.11 -17.19
C LEU A 756 3.93 -18.01 -18.29
N ALA A 757 5.16 -17.61 -17.95
CA ALA A 757 6.24 -17.50 -18.93
C ALA A 757 6.57 -18.88 -19.55
N ILE A 758 6.64 -19.93 -18.73
CA ILE A 758 6.92 -21.30 -19.19
C ILE A 758 5.71 -21.88 -19.95
N GLY A 759 4.50 -21.72 -19.42
CA GLY A 759 3.29 -22.20 -20.10
C GLY A 759 3.03 -21.53 -21.45
N ARG A 760 3.46 -20.28 -21.61
CA ARG A 760 3.46 -19.62 -22.92
C ARG A 760 4.45 -20.25 -23.89
N PHE A 761 5.67 -20.54 -23.44
CA PHE A 761 6.65 -21.24 -24.28
C PHE A 761 6.12 -22.60 -24.73
N GLU A 762 5.46 -23.36 -23.85
CA GLU A 762 4.84 -24.66 -24.18
C GLU A 762 3.74 -24.57 -25.25
N SER A 763 3.15 -23.40 -25.45
CA SER A 763 2.12 -23.17 -26.46
C SER A 763 2.65 -22.66 -27.81
N GLU A 764 3.94 -22.32 -27.87
CA GLU A 764 4.59 -21.72 -29.03
C GLU A 764 5.70 -22.64 -29.60
N ASP A 765 6.21 -22.28 -30.78
CA ASP A 765 7.29 -23.02 -31.42
C ASP A 765 8.67 -22.71 -30.78
N LEU A 766 9.70 -23.44 -31.20
CA LEU A 766 11.06 -23.30 -30.67
C LEU A 766 11.65 -21.87 -30.77
N THR A 767 11.16 -21.03 -31.69
CA THR A 767 11.69 -19.66 -31.86
C THR A 767 11.30 -18.73 -30.72
N SER A 768 10.19 -19.02 -30.03
CA SER A 768 9.69 -18.26 -28.87
C SER A 768 10.56 -18.38 -27.61
N ILE A 769 11.55 -19.31 -27.60
CA ILE A 769 12.46 -19.50 -26.45
C ILE A 769 13.23 -18.22 -26.08
N MET A 770 13.37 -17.30 -27.03
CA MET A 770 14.01 -16.01 -26.81
C MET A 770 13.12 -15.02 -26.05
N GLU A 771 11.83 -15.02 -26.36
CA GLU A 771 10.86 -14.27 -25.58
C GLU A 771 10.82 -14.84 -24.14
N LEU A 772 10.85 -16.17 -24.00
CA LEU A 772 10.96 -16.81 -22.69
C LEU A 772 12.19 -16.32 -21.91
N GLU A 773 13.38 -16.31 -22.51
CA GLU A 773 14.59 -15.81 -21.83
C GLU A 773 14.43 -14.34 -21.39
N GLY A 774 13.93 -13.48 -22.28
CA GLY A 774 13.67 -12.07 -21.96
C GLY A 774 12.68 -11.91 -20.80
N LEU A 775 11.60 -12.69 -20.79
CA LEU A 775 10.61 -12.70 -19.72
C LEU A 775 11.18 -13.23 -18.40
N LEU A 776 12.01 -14.29 -18.44
CA LEU A 776 12.70 -14.81 -17.26
C LEU A 776 13.66 -13.79 -16.68
N GLU A 777 14.36 -13.01 -17.51
CA GLU A 777 15.26 -11.96 -17.03
C GLU A 777 14.50 -10.76 -16.44
N ILE A 778 13.33 -10.40 -17.00
CA ILE A 778 12.42 -9.44 -16.39
C ILE A 778 11.93 -9.95 -15.02
N ASN A 779 11.58 -11.22 -14.92
CA ASN A 779 11.19 -11.83 -13.65
C ASN A 779 12.35 -11.85 -12.63
N ARG A 780 13.58 -12.13 -13.09
CA ARG A 780 14.79 -12.06 -12.25
C ARG A 780 15.04 -10.64 -11.73
N MET A 781 14.91 -9.63 -12.58
CA MET A 781 15.03 -8.23 -12.18
C MET A 781 13.92 -7.84 -11.21
N THR A 782 12.68 -8.28 -11.45
CA THR A 782 11.54 -8.05 -10.55
C THR A 782 11.81 -8.65 -9.16
N HIS A 783 12.26 -9.90 -9.10
CA HIS A 783 12.71 -10.56 -7.87
C HIS A 783 13.80 -9.76 -7.16
N LYS A 784 14.83 -9.30 -7.89
CA LYS A 784 15.93 -8.50 -7.34
C LYS A 784 15.48 -7.17 -6.75
N LEU A 785 14.52 -6.49 -7.38
CA LEU A 785 13.96 -5.23 -6.88
C LEU A 785 13.14 -5.46 -5.60
N LEU A 786 12.28 -6.48 -5.60
CA LEU A 786 11.43 -6.83 -4.46
C LEU A 786 12.24 -7.35 -3.26
N SER A 787 13.30 -8.12 -3.51
CA SER A 787 14.17 -8.70 -2.48
C SER A 787 14.94 -7.66 -1.65
N LYS A 788 14.94 -6.38 -2.07
CA LYS A 788 15.49 -5.29 -1.25
C LYS A 788 14.64 -5.02 0.00
N PHE A 789 13.35 -5.36 -0.04
CA PHE A 789 12.38 -5.05 1.01
C PHE A 789 11.71 -6.31 1.58
N LEU A 790 11.59 -7.37 0.78
CA LEU A 790 10.90 -8.60 1.11
C LEU A 790 11.87 -9.77 1.17
N THR A 791 11.58 -10.76 2.03
CA THR A 791 12.33 -12.02 2.07
C THR A 791 11.62 -13.05 1.20
N LEU A 792 12.08 -13.20 -0.04
CA LEU A 792 11.57 -14.17 -1.00
C LEU A 792 12.50 -15.39 -1.08
N ASP A 793 11.96 -16.54 -1.50
CA ASP A 793 12.80 -17.68 -1.89
C ASP A 793 13.78 -17.25 -2.99
N SER A 794 14.91 -17.95 -3.10
CA SER A 794 15.88 -17.63 -4.15
C SER A 794 15.23 -17.78 -5.53
N PHE A 795 15.52 -16.87 -6.44
CA PHE A 795 14.96 -16.90 -7.81
C PHE A 795 15.16 -18.27 -8.48
N ASN A 796 16.32 -18.89 -8.29
CA ASN A 796 16.62 -20.20 -8.87
C ASN A 796 15.75 -21.32 -8.29
N ALA A 797 15.38 -21.26 -7.00
CA ALA A 797 14.44 -22.21 -6.40
C ALA A 797 13.05 -22.04 -7.01
N MET A 798 12.54 -20.81 -7.05
CA MET A 798 11.23 -20.49 -7.64
C MET A 798 11.15 -20.90 -9.11
N PHE A 799 12.20 -20.62 -9.88
CA PHE A 799 12.30 -20.99 -11.29
C PHE A 799 12.32 -22.52 -11.48
N ARG A 800 13.12 -23.25 -10.68
CA ARG A 800 13.15 -24.72 -10.76
C ARG A 800 11.82 -25.32 -10.40
N GLU A 801 11.12 -24.78 -9.40
CA GLU A 801 9.79 -25.25 -9.02
C GLU A 801 8.78 -25.04 -10.15
N ALA A 802 8.66 -23.83 -10.70
CA ALA A 802 7.77 -23.56 -11.85
C ALA A 802 8.14 -24.40 -13.10
N ASN A 803 9.43 -24.65 -13.31
CA ASN A 803 9.94 -25.51 -14.39
C ASN A 803 9.81 -27.02 -14.07
N HIS A 804 9.21 -27.41 -12.94
CA HIS A 804 9.11 -28.79 -12.45
C HIS A 804 10.47 -29.52 -12.38
N ASN A 805 11.56 -28.81 -12.13
CA ASN A 805 12.94 -29.31 -12.12
C ASN A 805 13.55 -29.37 -10.71
N VAL A 806 12.71 -29.73 -9.72
CA VAL A 806 13.12 -29.97 -8.32
C VAL A 806 13.09 -31.46 -8.00
N SER A 807 11.96 -32.11 -8.26
CA SER A 807 11.76 -33.55 -8.07
C SER A 807 11.97 -34.38 -9.34
N ALA A 808 12.13 -33.72 -10.50
CA ALA A 808 12.42 -34.35 -11.78
C ALA A 808 13.81 -33.93 -12.29
N PRO A 809 14.50 -34.80 -13.06
CA PRO A 809 15.82 -34.52 -13.61
C PRO A 809 15.80 -33.56 -14.80
N TYR A 810 14.65 -33.40 -15.46
CA TYR A 810 14.49 -32.53 -16.63
C TYR A 810 13.26 -31.65 -16.43
N GLY A 811 13.44 -30.35 -16.62
CA GLY A 811 12.35 -29.39 -16.50
C GLY A 811 11.48 -29.32 -17.75
N ARG A 812 10.33 -28.67 -17.62
CA ARG A 812 9.36 -28.38 -18.68
C ARG A 812 9.99 -27.77 -19.93
N ILE A 813 10.87 -26.78 -19.76
CA ILE A 813 11.57 -26.12 -20.89
C ILE A 813 12.38 -27.13 -21.69
N THR A 814 13.15 -28.01 -21.03
CA THR A 814 13.96 -29.03 -21.72
C THR A 814 13.08 -30.02 -22.47
N LEU A 815 11.98 -30.45 -21.87
CA LEU A 815 11.02 -31.37 -22.48
C LEU A 815 10.35 -30.74 -23.69
N HIS A 816 9.92 -29.47 -23.60
CA HIS A 816 9.31 -28.76 -24.72
C HIS A 816 10.29 -28.50 -25.86
N VAL A 817 11.55 -28.17 -25.55
CA VAL A 817 12.59 -28.04 -26.59
C VAL A 817 12.75 -29.36 -27.37
N PHE A 818 12.82 -30.50 -26.68
CA PHE A 818 12.87 -31.79 -27.38
C PHE A 818 11.59 -32.09 -28.17
N TRP A 819 10.42 -31.77 -27.61
CA TRP A 819 9.13 -31.92 -28.29
C TRP A 819 9.10 -31.14 -29.61
N GLU A 820 9.43 -29.85 -29.57
CA GLU A 820 9.47 -28.99 -30.75
C GLU A 820 10.57 -29.39 -31.72
N LEU A 821 11.70 -29.93 -31.23
CA LEU A 821 12.72 -30.49 -32.12
C LEU A 821 12.14 -31.65 -32.93
N ASN A 822 11.49 -32.59 -32.27
CA ASN A 822 10.95 -33.80 -32.88
C ASN A 822 9.78 -33.52 -33.84
N TYR A 823 8.85 -32.64 -33.45
CA TYR A 823 7.60 -32.44 -34.19
C TYR A 823 7.60 -31.24 -35.16
N ASP A 824 8.50 -30.26 -35.00
CA ASP A 824 8.54 -29.08 -35.88
C ASP A 824 9.93 -28.86 -36.51
N PHE A 825 11.00 -28.76 -35.71
CA PHE A 825 12.31 -28.36 -36.22
C PHE A 825 12.88 -29.35 -37.26
N LEU A 826 12.98 -30.63 -36.91
CA LEU A 826 13.49 -31.66 -37.81
C LEU A 826 12.65 -31.79 -39.10
N PRO A 827 11.29 -31.90 -39.03
CA PRO A 827 10.45 -32.09 -40.20
C PRO A 827 10.22 -30.83 -41.06
N ASN A 828 10.31 -29.62 -40.50
CA ASN A 828 9.84 -28.40 -41.19
C ASN A 828 10.93 -27.37 -41.48
N TYR A 829 12.19 -27.54 -41.05
CA TYR A 829 13.24 -26.53 -41.27
C TYR A 829 14.31 -26.95 -42.29
N CYS A 830 14.82 -25.96 -43.01
CA CYS A 830 15.85 -26.04 -44.03
C CYS A 830 17.09 -25.28 -43.56
N TYR A 831 18.22 -25.97 -43.41
CA TYR A 831 19.50 -25.34 -43.08
C TYR A 831 20.10 -24.62 -44.28
N ASN A 832 20.65 -23.42 -44.06
CA ASN A 832 21.46 -22.69 -45.03
C ASN A 832 22.84 -22.42 -44.45
N GLY A 833 23.82 -23.21 -44.86
CA GLY A 833 25.19 -23.18 -44.36
C GLY A 833 25.94 -21.88 -44.67
N SER A 834 25.56 -21.16 -45.71
CA SER A 834 26.15 -19.85 -46.01
C SER A 834 25.75 -18.78 -45.00
N THR A 835 24.53 -18.87 -44.44
CA THR A 835 24.01 -17.92 -43.45
C THR A 835 24.08 -18.43 -42.01
N ASN A 836 24.37 -19.72 -41.84
CA ASN A 836 24.27 -20.45 -40.57
C ASN A 836 22.89 -20.28 -39.90
N ARG A 837 21.81 -20.40 -40.68
CA ARG A 837 20.43 -20.24 -40.21
C ARG A 837 19.54 -21.34 -40.76
N PHE A 838 18.49 -21.66 -40.00
CA PHE A 838 17.39 -22.50 -40.44
C PHE A 838 16.18 -21.63 -40.82
N VAL A 839 15.49 -22.00 -41.88
CA VAL A 839 14.24 -21.36 -42.33
C VAL A 839 13.17 -22.43 -42.55
N ARG A 840 11.89 -22.09 -42.42
CA ARG A 840 10.81 -23.06 -42.65
C ARG A 840 10.79 -23.52 -44.12
N THR A 841 10.35 -24.76 -44.33
CA THR A 841 10.13 -25.38 -45.63
C THR A 841 8.91 -24.77 -46.33
N ILE A 842 8.65 -25.24 -47.54
CA ILE A 842 7.52 -24.82 -48.37
C ILE A 842 6.20 -25.41 -47.86
N LEU A 843 5.09 -24.72 -48.16
CA LEU A 843 3.75 -25.07 -47.67
C LEU A 843 3.35 -26.56 -47.85
N PRO A 844 3.60 -27.24 -49.00
CA PRO A 844 3.22 -28.64 -49.16
C PRO A 844 3.97 -29.63 -48.25
N PHE A 845 5.11 -29.22 -47.69
CA PHE A 845 5.94 -30.02 -46.81
C PHE A 845 5.90 -29.53 -45.35
N SER A 846 5.14 -28.45 -45.07
CA SER A 846 4.92 -27.96 -43.71
C SER A 846 3.94 -28.90 -42.99
N GLN A 847 4.45 -29.63 -42.00
CA GLN A 847 3.64 -30.47 -41.13
C GLN A 847 3.15 -29.62 -39.96
N GLU A 848 1.94 -29.07 -40.10
CA GLU A 848 1.31 -28.27 -39.05
C GLU A 848 0.84 -29.17 -37.89
N PHE A 849 1.25 -28.80 -36.67
CA PHE A 849 0.76 -29.40 -35.43
C PHE A 849 -0.08 -28.37 -34.67
N GLN A 850 -1.30 -28.73 -34.30
CA GLN A 850 -2.18 -27.83 -33.54
C GLN A 850 -1.65 -27.69 -32.10
N ARG A 851 -1.25 -26.46 -31.74
CA ARG A 851 -0.84 -26.11 -30.38
C ARG A 851 -2.00 -25.49 -29.62
N ASP A 852 -2.15 -25.85 -28.35
CA ASP A 852 -3.17 -25.27 -27.47
C ASP A 852 -2.76 -23.85 -27.07
N LYS A 853 -3.61 -22.87 -27.42
CA LYS A 853 -3.33 -21.47 -27.08
C LYS A 853 -3.48 -21.24 -25.57
N PRO A 854 -2.57 -20.47 -24.93
CA PRO A 854 -2.68 -20.18 -23.51
C PRO A 854 -3.83 -19.19 -23.28
N PRO A 855 -4.55 -19.26 -22.14
CA PRO A 855 -5.51 -18.23 -21.79
C PRO A 855 -4.79 -16.90 -21.54
N ASN A 856 -5.23 -15.82 -22.22
CA ASN A 856 -4.64 -14.49 -22.07
C ASN A 856 -4.68 -14.04 -20.60
N ALA A 857 -3.52 -13.93 -19.97
CA ALA A 857 -3.36 -13.26 -18.68
C ALA A 857 -3.32 -11.73 -18.86
N GLN A 858 -3.52 -10.97 -17.78
CA GLN A 858 -3.43 -9.50 -17.83
C GLN A 858 -2.05 -9.07 -18.40
N PRO A 859 -2.03 -8.14 -19.37
CA PRO A 859 -0.84 -7.86 -20.16
C PRO A 859 0.24 -7.22 -19.29
N GLN A 860 1.35 -7.93 -19.12
CA GLN A 860 2.59 -7.37 -18.57
C GLN A 860 3.75 -7.64 -19.53
N SER A 861 3.59 -7.08 -20.73
CA SER A 861 4.56 -6.79 -21.79
C SER A 861 5.22 -7.96 -22.51
N GLU A 862 4.93 -8.09 -23.81
CA GLU A 862 5.53 -9.04 -24.76
C GLU A 862 6.60 -8.32 -25.59
N PHE A 863 7.76 -8.94 -25.79
CA PHE A 863 8.84 -8.39 -26.63
C PHE A 863 9.56 -9.52 -27.37
N TYR A 864 9.68 -9.37 -28.70
CA TYR A 864 10.32 -10.35 -29.59
C TYR A 864 11.71 -9.85 -30.04
N ILE A 865 12.76 -10.64 -29.85
CA ILE A 865 14.13 -10.41 -30.38
C ILE A 865 14.70 -11.75 -30.88
N PHE A 866 15.49 -11.75 -31.97
CA PHE A 866 15.93 -12.92 -32.74
C PHE A 866 17.47 -13.18 -32.68
N SER A 867 17.86 -14.42 -32.31
CA SER A 867 19.15 -15.14 -32.39
C SER A 867 19.11 -16.43 -31.51
N SER A 868 18.88 -17.61 -32.11
CA SER A 868 18.38 -18.81 -31.40
C SER A 868 19.37 -19.77 -30.69
N PRO A 869 20.66 -19.97 -31.06
CA PRO A 869 21.47 -21.03 -30.45
C PRO A 869 21.96 -20.82 -28.99
N PRO A 870 22.49 -19.63 -28.60
CA PRO A 870 23.10 -19.43 -27.27
C PRO A 870 22.10 -19.44 -26.09
N VAL A 871 20.81 -19.26 -26.38
CA VAL A 871 19.74 -19.22 -25.38
C VAL A 871 19.37 -20.64 -24.92
N MET A 872 19.31 -21.57 -25.88
CA MET A 872 19.02 -22.98 -25.61
C MET A 872 20.10 -23.60 -24.71
N CYS A 873 21.38 -23.33 -24.96
CA CYS A 873 22.48 -23.86 -24.15
C CYS A 873 22.38 -23.43 -22.67
N ARG A 874 22.11 -22.15 -22.41
CA ARG A 874 21.97 -21.60 -21.06
C ARG A 874 20.78 -22.19 -20.28
N LEU A 875 19.63 -22.37 -20.94
CA LEU A 875 18.41 -22.87 -20.28
C LEU A 875 18.43 -24.39 -20.06
N LEU A 876 19.04 -25.16 -20.97
CA LEU A 876 19.15 -26.62 -20.86
C LEU A 876 20.29 -27.04 -19.94
N GLY A 877 21.40 -26.30 -19.96
CA GLY A 877 22.67 -26.70 -19.32
C GLY A 877 23.20 -28.04 -19.85
N TYR A 878 24.27 -28.55 -19.23
CA TYR A 878 24.90 -29.80 -19.68
C TYR A 878 23.93 -31.00 -19.67
N GLN A 879 23.14 -31.14 -18.62
CA GLN A 879 22.22 -32.27 -18.46
C GLN A 879 21.10 -32.25 -19.51
N GLY A 880 20.55 -31.07 -19.81
CA GLY A 880 19.54 -30.91 -20.85
C GLY A 880 20.10 -31.16 -22.26
N ILE A 881 21.30 -30.64 -22.55
CA ILE A 881 21.97 -30.87 -23.85
C ILE A 881 22.25 -32.37 -24.05
N ALA A 882 22.76 -33.04 -23.01
CA ALA A 882 23.07 -34.47 -23.07
C ALA A 882 21.83 -35.33 -23.38
N VAL A 883 20.70 -35.09 -22.70
CA VAL A 883 19.47 -35.86 -22.98
C VAL A 883 18.92 -35.56 -24.37
N VAL A 884 18.95 -34.30 -24.82
CA VAL A 884 18.51 -33.96 -26.18
C VAL A 884 19.38 -34.64 -27.23
N MET A 885 20.70 -34.66 -27.06
CA MET A 885 21.60 -35.36 -27.98
C MET A 885 21.36 -36.87 -28.00
N GLU A 886 21.14 -37.50 -26.84
CA GLU A 886 20.82 -38.93 -26.75
C GLU A 886 19.47 -39.27 -27.42
N GLU A 887 18.43 -38.47 -27.21
CA GLU A 887 17.15 -38.68 -27.86
C GLU A 887 17.22 -38.42 -29.37
N LEU A 888 17.96 -37.41 -29.83
CA LEU A 888 18.21 -37.19 -31.25
C LEU A 888 18.96 -38.37 -31.89
N LEU A 889 19.91 -38.98 -31.19
CA LEU A 889 20.57 -40.22 -31.65
C LEU A 889 19.57 -41.37 -31.80
N LYS A 890 18.57 -41.49 -30.90
CA LYS A 890 17.50 -42.50 -31.02
C LYS A 890 16.59 -42.20 -32.22
N VAL A 891 16.27 -40.94 -32.49
CA VAL A 891 15.53 -40.52 -33.69
C VAL A 891 16.30 -40.90 -34.95
N VAL A 892 17.59 -40.54 -35.03
CA VAL A 892 18.46 -40.88 -36.17
C VAL A 892 18.56 -42.41 -36.34
N LYS A 893 18.72 -43.17 -35.25
CA LYS A 893 18.72 -44.64 -35.30
C LYS A 893 17.41 -45.19 -35.86
N SER A 894 16.28 -44.69 -35.37
CA SER A 894 14.95 -45.10 -35.81
C SER A 894 14.74 -44.83 -37.30
N LEU A 895 15.13 -43.65 -37.79
CA LEU A 895 15.01 -43.29 -39.21
C LEU A 895 15.95 -44.13 -40.08
N LEU A 896 17.23 -44.27 -39.70
CA LEU A 896 18.21 -45.02 -40.48
C LEU A 896 17.91 -46.52 -40.53
N GLN A 897 17.51 -47.14 -39.41
CA GLN A 897 17.21 -48.59 -39.35
C GLN A 897 15.75 -48.92 -39.68
N GLY A 898 14.87 -47.92 -39.78
CA GLY A 898 13.46 -48.07 -40.12
C GLY A 898 13.19 -47.68 -41.56
N THR A 899 12.61 -46.50 -41.74
CA THR A 899 12.11 -46.03 -43.05
C THR A 899 13.23 -45.85 -44.07
N ILE A 900 14.35 -45.21 -43.73
CA ILE A 900 15.42 -44.95 -44.70
C ILE A 900 16.01 -46.27 -45.20
N MET A 901 16.33 -47.22 -44.33
CA MET A 901 16.84 -48.53 -44.75
C MET A 901 15.84 -49.29 -45.62
N GLN A 902 14.54 -49.23 -45.31
CA GLN A 902 13.51 -49.85 -46.14
C GLN A 902 13.51 -49.27 -47.56
N TYR A 903 13.53 -47.94 -47.70
CA TYR A 903 13.57 -47.30 -49.01
C TYR A 903 14.92 -47.49 -49.71
N VAL A 904 16.04 -47.56 -48.99
CA VAL A 904 17.34 -47.89 -49.58
C VAL A 904 17.32 -49.30 -50.16
N LYS A 905 16.77 -50.29 -49.45
CA LYS A 905 16.59 -51.66 -49.98
C LYS A 905 15.72 -51.66 -51.23
N THR A 906 14.57 -50.98 -51.18
CA THR A 906 13.65 -50.87 -52.33
C THR A 906 14.31 -50.20 -53.52
N LEU A 907 14.94 -49.04 -53.34
CA LEU A 907 15.55 -48.26 -54.42
C LEU A 907 16.82 -48.93 -54.97
N MET A 908 17.53 -49.73 -54.17
CA MET A 908 18.69 -50.49 -54.66
C MET A 908 18.27 -51.61 -55.62
N GLU A 909 17.09 -52.21 -55.45
CA GLU A 909 16.52 -53.17 -56.42
C GLU A 909 16.00 -52.48 -57.69
N VAL A 910 15.53 -51.24 -57.57
CA VAL A 910 15.12 -50.39 -58.72
C VAL A 910 16.34 -49.88 -59.50
N MET A 911 17.48 -49.77 -58.85
CA MET A 911 18.71 -49.26 -59.45
C MET A 911 19.22 -50.20 -60.56
N PRO A 912 19.69 -49.70 -61.72
CA PRO A 912 20.33 -50.54 -62.74
C PRO A 912 21.49 -51.32 -62.15
N LYS A 913 21.49 -52.65 -62.37
CA LYS A 913 22.51 -53.57 -61.83
C LYS A 913 23.95 -53.12 -62.14
N ILE A 914 24.16 -52.57 -63.33
CA ILE A 914 25.44 -52.09 -63.84
C ILE A 914 25.21 -50.76 -64.57
N CYS A 915 25.93 -49.70 -64.20
CA CYS A 915 25.89 -48.41 -64.86
C CYS A 915 27.32 -47.90 -65.11
N ARG A 916 27.78 -48.06 -66.36
CA ARG A 916 29.11 -47.61 -66.80
C ARG A 916 29.15 -46.10 -66.96
N LEU A 917 30.31 -45.50 -66.69
CA LEU A 917 30.59 -44.11 -67.08
C LEU A 917 31.00 -44.08 -68.56
N PRO A 918 30.19 -43.50 -69.48
CA PRO A 918 30.53 -43.50 -70.90
C PRO A 918 31.79 -42.64 -71.15
N ARG A 919 32.57 -43.00 -72.16
CA ARG A 919 33.81 -42.29 -72.47
C ARG A 919 33.55 -40.88 -73.01
N HIS A 920 34.57 -40.02 -73.01
CA HIS A 920 34.45 -38.62 -73.42
C HIS A 920 34.00 -38.46 -74.89
N GLU A 921 34.25 -39.45 -75.75
CA GLU A 921 33.90 -39.42 -77.18
C GLU A 921 32.39 -39.46 -77.44
N TYR A 922 31.58 -39.93 -76.48
CA TYR A 922 30.11 -39.92 -76.58
C TYR A 922 29.52 -38.50 -76.50
N GLY A 923 30.29 -37.53 -76.00
CA GLY A 923 29.86 -36.14 -75.81
C GLY A 923 28.88 -35.97 -74.63
N SER A 924 28.91 -34.79 -74.00
CA SER A 924 28.09 -34.47 -72.84
C SER A 924 26.56 -34.57 -73.07
N PRO A 925 25.99 -34.25 -74.26
CA PRO A 925 24.56 -34.48 -74.53
C PRO A 925 24.18 -35.97 -74.54
N GLY A 926 25.00 -36.83 -75.17
CA GLY A 926 24.79 -38.27 -75.21
C GLY A 926 24.96 -38.94 -73.85
N ILE A 927 25.87 -38.42 -73.02
CA ILE A 927 26.04 -38.88 -71.63
C ILE A 927 24.84 -38.48 -70.76
N LEU A 928 24.30 -37.26 -70.93
CA LEU A 928 23.09 -36.85 -70.23
C LEU A 928 21.90 -37.73 -70.63
N GLU A 929 21.72 -38.01 -71.92
CA GLU A 929 20.67 -38.91 -72.41
C GLU A 929 20.81 -40.33 -71.84
N PHE A 930 22.04 -40.86 -71.81
CA PHE A 930 22.36 -42.16 -71.24
C PHE A 930 21.96 -42.26 -69.77
N PHE A 931 22.37 -41.30 -68.92
CA PHE A 931 21.99 -41.32 -67.51
C PHE A 931 20.49 -41.11 -67.31
N HIS A 932 19.84 -40.28 -68.14
CA HIS A 932 18.40 -40.13 -68.09
C HIS A 932 17.63 -41.41 -68.43
N HIS A 933 18.21 -42.30 -69.24
CA HIS A 933 17.62 -43.60 -69.54
C HIS A 933 17.90 -44.61 -68.43
N GLN A 934 19.16 -44.71 -67.98
CA GLN A 934 19.57 -45.66 -66.95
C GLN A 934 18.95 -45.38 -65.57
N LEU A 935 18.68 -44.11 -65.25
CA LEU A 935 18.16 -43.68 -63.94
C LEU A 935 16.67 -43.35 -63.97
N LYS A 936 15.95 -43.69 -65.05
CA LYS A 936 14.55 -43.30 -65.26
C LYS A 936 13.66 -43.69 -64.09
N ASP A 937 13.78 -44.92 -63.61
CA ASP A 937 12.92 -45.46 -62.55
C ASP A 937 13.18 -44.80 -61.17
N ILE A 938 14.38 -44.24 -60.97
CA ILE A 938 14.70 -43.42 -59.79
C ILE A 938 14.15 -41.99 -59.96
N VAL A 939 14.26 -41.42 -61.17
CA VAL A 939 13.73 -40.07 -61.49
C VAL A 939 12.21 -40.01 -61.34
N GLU A 940 11.50 -41.06 -61.77
CA GLU A 940 10.03 -41.13 -61.74
C GLU A 940 9.46 -41.67 -60.42
N TYR A 941 10.31 -41.98 -59.42
CA TYR A 941 9.86 -42.52 -58.15
C TYR A 941 9.09 -41.49 -57.32
N ALA A 942 7.78 -41.69 -57.18
CA ALA A 942 6.85 -40.70 -56.60
C ALA A 942 7.19 -40.27 -55.17
N GLU A 943 7.65 -41.20 -54.32
CA GLU A 943 7.92 -40.98 -52.90
C GLU A 943 9.37 -40.55 -52.60
N LEU A 944 10.15 -40.28 -53.66
CA LEU A 944 11.56 -39.90 -53.49
C LEU A 944 11.71 -38.58 -52.73
N LYS A 945 10.88 -37.59 -53.04
CA LYS A 945 10.90 -36.28 -52.37
C LYS A 945 10.13 -36.33 -51.05
N THR A 946 8.89 -36.83 -51.07
CA THR A 946 7.97 -36.79 -49.92
C THR A 946 8.40 -37.68 -48.76
N VAL A 947 9.12 -38.78 -49.02
CA VAL A 947 9.54 -39.72 -47.98
C VAL A 947 11.05 -39.81 -47.88
N CYS A 948 11.78 -40.08 -48.97
CA CYS A 948 13.23 -40.31 -48.87
C CYS A 948 13.99 -39.02 -48.52
N PHE A 949 13.76 -37.93 -49.25
CA PHE A 949 14.43 -36.65 -48.98
C PHE A 949 13.96 -36.02 -47.66
N GLN A 950 12.68 -36.17 -47.32
CA GLN A 950 12.13 -35.75 -46.04
C GLN A 950 12.86 -36.42 -44.86
N ASN A 951 12.94 -37.75 -44.83
CA ASN A 951 13.59 -38.48 -43.74
C ASN A 951 15.10 -38.20 -43.67
N LEU A 952 15.77 -38.08 -44.83
CA LEU A 952 17.18 -37.70 -44.87
C LEU A 952 17.40 -36.27 -44.36
N ARG A 953 16.50 -35.33 -44.66
CA ARG A 953 16.58 -33.98 -44.09
C ARG A 953 16.47 -34.02 -42.56
N GLU A 954 15.54 -34.78 -42.01
CA GLU A 954 15.39 -34.92 -40.55
C GLU A 954 16.67 -35.44 -39.89
N VAL A 955 17.30 -36.47 -40.47
CA VAL A 955 18.61 -36.96 -40.02
C VAL A 955 19.67 -35.86 -40.09
N GLY A 956 19.73 -35.13 -41.20
CA GLY A 956 20.70 -34.05 -41.38
C GLY A 956 20.52 -32.90 -40.40
N ASN A 957 19.28 -32.48 -40.18
CA ASN A 957 18.93 -31.45 -39.21
C ASN A 957 19.29 -31.87 -37.77
N ALA A 958 19.10 -33.14 -37.42
CA ALA A 958 19.48 -33.66 -36.09
C ALA A 958 20.99 -33.60 -35.86
N ILE A 959 21.79 -33.97 -36.87
CA ILE A 959 23.25 -33.94 -36.82
C ILE A 959 23.77 -32.50 -36.79
N LEU A 960 23.18 -31.62 -37.61
CA LEU A 960 23.48 -30.19 -37.59
C LEU A 960 23.14 -29.56 -36.24
N PHE A 961 22.01 -29.94 -35.62
CA PHE A 961 21.65 -29.47 -34.29
C PHE A 961 22.70 -29.86 -33.24
N CYS A 962 23.20 -31.10 -33.28
CA CYS A 962 24.26 -31.54 -32.36
C CYS A 962 25.53 -30.70 -32.53
N LEU A 963 25.96 -30.49 -33.78
CA LEU A 963 27.14 -29.68 -34.10
C LEU A 963 27.01 -28.24 -33.61
N LEU A 964 25.89 -27.58 -33.93
CA LEU A 964 25.66 -26.17 -33.59
C LEU A 964 25.45 -25.96 -32.09
N SER A 965 24.83 -26.92 -31.40
CA SER A 965 24.68 -26.88 -29.94
C SER A 965 26.02 -27.00 -29.22
N GLU A 966 26.93 -27.88 -29.69
CA GLU A 966 28.28 -27.99 -29.14
C GLU A 966 29.10 -26.71 -29.38
N GLN A 967 29.00 -26.11 -30.56
CA GLN A 967 29.68 -24.85 -30.86
C GLN A 967 29.19 -23.72 -29.94
N SER A 968 27.88 -23.66 -29.70
CA SER A 968 27.28 -22.65 -28.81
C SER A 968 27.70 -22.87 -27.36
N LEU A 969 27.74 -24.12 -26.89
CA LEU A 969 28.24 -24.47 -25.57
C LEU A 969 29.72 -24.08 -25.39
N SER A 970 30.55 -24.32 -26.41
CA SER A 970 31.97 -23.93 -26.39
C SER A 970 32.16 -22.41 -26.27
N GLN A 971 31.29 -21.62 -26.93
CA GLN A 971 31.30 -20.16 -26.84
C GLN A 971 30.86 -19.65 -25.47
N GLU A 972 29.91 -20.33 -24.82
CA GLU A 972 29.48 -20.02 -23.46
C GLU A 972 30.59 -20.32 -22.45
N GLU A 973 31.18 -21.51 -22.52
CA GLU A 973 32.24 -21.96 -21.62
C GLU A 973 33.49 -21.08 -21.69
N VAL A 974 33.92 -20.66 -22.89
CA VAL A 974 35.08 -19.76 -23.01
C VAL A 974 34.81 -18.40 -22.39
N CYS A 975 33.58 -17.88 -22.50
CA CYS A 975 33.19 -16.65 -21.82
C CYS A 975 33.24 -16.81 -20.30
N ASP A 976 32.78 -17.94 -19.75
CA ASP A 976 32.88 -18.23 -18.32
C ASP A 976 34.34 -18.28 -17.85
N LEU A 977 35.21 -18.97 -18.58
CA LEU A 977 36.64 -19.07 -18.26
C LEU A 977 37.33 -17.71 -18.29
N LEU A 978 36.96 -16.82 -19.22
CA LEU A 978 37.48 -15.45 -19.26
C LEU A 978 37.10 -14.63 -18.03
N HIS A 979 35.88 -14.81 -17.49
CA HIS A 979 35.45 -14.15 -16.25
C HIS A 979 36.08 -14.80 -15.01
N ALA A 980 36.36 -16.10 -15.04
CA ALA A 980 37.00 -16.83 -13.95
C ALA A 980 38.50 -16.55 -13.84
N ALA A 981 39.17 -16.26 -14.97
CA ALA A 981 40.62 -16.12 -15.08
C ALA A 981 41.28 -15.25 -13.98
N PRO A 982 40.78 -14.05 -13.63
CA PRO A 982 41.38 -13.23 -12.58
C PRO A 982 41.37 -13.88 -11.19
N PHE A 983 40.36 -14.72 -10.90
CA PHE A 983 40.16 -15.37 -9.61
C PHE A 983 40.93 -16.70 -9.49
N GLN A 984 41.32 -17.26 -10.63
CA GLN A 984 42.09 -18.51 -10.77
C GLN A 984 43.57 -18.28 -11.09
N ASN A 985 44.05 -17.03 -10.97
CA ASN A 985 45.43 -16.63 -11.22
C ASN A 985 45.89 -16.84 -12.68
N ILE A 986 44.97 -16.74 -13.65
CA ILE A 986 45.27 -16.83 -15.08
C ILE A 986 45.42 -15.41 -15.63
N LEU A 987 46.64 -15.07 -16.08
CA LEU A 987 46.97 -13.73 -16.57
C LEU A 987 47.35 -13.77 -18.06
N PRO A 988 46.88 -12.79 -18.86
CA PRO A 988 47.28 -12.69 -20.26
C PRO A 988 48.76 -12.32 -20.38
N ARG A 989 49.36 -12.66 -21.52
CA ARG A 989 50.75 -12.31 -21.82
C ARG A 989 50.91 -10.79 -21.88
N VAL A 990 51.77 -10.25 -21.02
CA VAL A 990 52.03 -8.80 -20.92
C VAL A 990 53.05 -8.33 -21.96
N HIS A 991 52.87 -7.12 -22.48
CA HIS A 991 53.86 -6.48 -23.35
C HIS A 991 55.16 -6.18 -22.60
N VAL A 992 56.31 -6.57 -23.16
CA VAL A 992 57.65 -6.45 -22.57
C VAL A 992 58.43 -5.38 -23.33
N LYS A 993 58.87 -4.32 -22.64
CA LYS A 993 59.71 -3.27 -23.24
C LYS A 993 61.17 -3.73 -23.31
N GLU A 994 61.96 -3.08 -24.17
CA GLU A 994 63.39 -3.35 -24.30
C GLU A 994 64.10 -3.18 -22.94
N GLY A 995 64.82 -4.22 -22.50
CA GLY A 995 65.45 -4.30 -21.18
C GLY A 995 64.64 -5.00 -20.09
N GLU A 996 63.37 -5.37 -20.32
CA GLU A 996 62.55 -6.16 -19.39
C GLU A 996 62.56 -7.65 -19.75
N ARG A 997 62.46 -8.54 -18.74
CA ARG A 997 62.25 -9.99 -18.94
C ARG A 997 60.77 -10.33 -18.70
N LEU A 998 60.18 -11.14 -19.58
CA LEU A 998 58.79 -11.58 -19.48
C LEU A 998 58.49 -12.21 -18.11
N ASP A 999 59.34 -13.12 -17.63
CA ASP A 999 59.14 -13.83 -16.36
C ASP A 999 59.14 -12.87 -15.15
N ALA A 1000 60.03 -11.88 -15.16
CA ALA A 1000 60.11 -10.90 -14.09
C ALA A 1000 58.86 -10.01 -14.06
N LYS A 1001 58.31 -9.68 -15.23
CA LYS A 1001 57.11 -8.84 -15.36
C LYS A 1001 55.84 -9.61 -15.03
N MET A 1002 55.74 -10.87 -15.47
CA MET A 1002 54.64 -11.77 -15.13
C MET A 1002 54.56 -12.02 -13.62
N LYS A 1003 55.69 -12.30 -12.94
CA LYS A 1003 55.72 -12.45 -11.48
C LYS A 1003 55.30 -11.20 -10.72
N ARG A 1004 55.67 -10.01 -11.21
CA ARG A 1004 55.21 -8.74 -10.62
C ARG A 1004 53.69 -8.54 -10.82
N LEU A 1005 53.16 -8.96 -11.95
CA LEU A 1005 51.73 -8.88 -12.24
C LEU A 1005 50.92 -9.90 -11.43
N GLU A 1006 51.46 -11.11 -11.27
CA GLU A 1006 50.91 -12.14 -10.38
C GLU A 1006 50.86 -11.64 -8.93
N ALA A 1007 51.95 -11.06 -8.43
CA ALA A 1007 51.99 -10.45 -7.10
C ALA A 1007 50.96 -9.31 -6.92
N LYS A 1008 50.64 -8.57 -7.99
CA LYS A 1008 49.60 -7.53 -7.98
C LYS A 1008 48.19 -8.12 -7.81
N TYR A 1009 47.92 -9.27 -8.43
CA TYR A 1009 46.60 -9.90 -8.42
C TYR A 1009 46.44 -11.04 -7.42
N THR A 1010 47.47 -11.38 -6.64
CA THR A 1010 47.40 -12.40 -5.58
C THR A 1010 46.22 -12.18 -4.62
N ALA A 1011 45.82 -10.93 -4.36
CA ALA A 1011 44.66 -10.62 -3.51
C ALA A 1011 43.30 -11.07 -4.08
N LEU A 1012 43.21 -11.31 -5.40
CA LEU A 1012 42.00 -11.78 -6.08
C LEU A 1012 41.96 -13.32 -6.18
N HIS A 1013 43.06 -14.00 -5.90
CA HIS A 1013 43.15 -15.46 -6.04
C HIS A 1013 42.31 -16.13 -4.95
N MET A 1014 41.16 -16.68 -5.36
CA MET A 1014 40.07 -17.06 -4.45
C MET A 1014 40.42 -18.23 -3.52
N VAL A 1015 40.96 -19.34 -4.07
CA VAL A 1015 41.23 -20.53 -3.27
C VAL A 1015 42.28 -20.28 -2.18
N PRO A 1016 43.46 -19.70 -2.47
CA PRO A 1016 44.45 -19.39 -1.41
C PRO A 1016 43.95 -18.35 -0.40
N LEU A 1017 43.07 -17.43 -0.81
CA LEU A 1017 42.47 -16.47 0.11
C LEU A 1017 41.54 -17.16 1.11
N ILE A 1018 40.70 -18.09 0.65
CA ILE A 1018 39.81 -18.90 1.50
C ILE A 1018 40.60 -19.91 2.33
N GLU A 1019 41.67 -20.49 1.81
CA GLU A 1019 42.56 -21.36 2.59
C GLU A 1019 43.23 -20.63 3.76
N ARG A 1020 43.49 -19.33 3.60
CA ARG A 1020 44.10 -18.50 4.64
C ARG A 1020 43.10 -18.00 5.69
N LEU A 1021 41.86 -17.70 5.29
CA LEU A 1021 40.88 -16.97 6.12
C LEU A 1021 39.60 -17.76 6.43
N GLY A 1022 39.30 -18.80 5.67
CA GLY A 1022 38.05 -19.54 5.70
C GLY A 1022 38.09 -20.79 6.60
N THR A 1023 36.91 -21.36 6.82
CA THR A 1023 36.75 -22.62 7.57
C THR A 1023 37.06 -23.83 6.70
N PRO A 1024 37.32 -25.03 7.29
CA PRO A 1024 37.52 -26.25 6.52
C PRO A 1024 36.38 -26.57 5.54
N GLN A 1025 35.12 -26.29 5.91
CA GLN A 1025 33.98 -26.47 5.00
C GLN A 1025 34.04 -25.50 3.81
N GLN A 1026 34.38 -24.22 4.06
CA GLN A 1026 34.52 -23.23 2.99
C GLN A 1026 35.66 -23.57 2.04
N ILE A 1027 36.77 -24.12 2.55
CA ILE A 1027 37.91 -24.56 1.74
C ILE A 1027 37.49 -25.71 0.82
N ALA A 1028 36.80 -26.73 1.35
CA ALA A 1028 36.32 -27.86 0.55
C ALA A 1028 35.39 -27.38 -0.58
N ILE A 1029 34.41 -26.54 -0.24
CA ILE A 1029 33.45 -25.97 -1.21
C ILE A 1029 34.18 -25.10 -2.26
N ALA A 1030 35.13 -24.28 -1.85
CA ALA A 1030 35.88 -23.42 -2.76
C ALA A 1030 36.74 -24.24 -3.74
N ARG A 1031 37.37 -25.33 -3.29
CA ARG A 1031 38.14 -26.23 -4.15
C ARG A 1031 37.26 -26.96 -5.16
N GLU A 1032 36.09 -27.44 -4.73
CA GLU A 1032 35.11 -28.05 -5.64
C GLU A 1032 34.58 -27.04 -6.66
N GLY A 1033 34.21 -25.83 -6.20
CA GLY A 1033 33.74 -24.76 -7.07
C GLY A 1033 34.80 -24.33 -8.10
N ASP A 1034 36.06 -24.21 -7.68
CA ASP A 1034 37.17 -23.90 -8.59
C ASP A 1034 37.38 -24.99 -9.64
N LEU A 1035 37.27 -26.26 -9.24
CA LEU A 1035 37.39 -27.41 -10.14
C LEU A 1035 36.30 -27.38 -11.23
N LEU A 1036 35.04 -27.21 -10.84
CA LEU A 1036 33.90 -27.11 -11.76
C LEU A 1036 33.99 -25.89 -12.69
N THR A 1037 34.69 -24.84 -12.27
CA THR A 1037 34.84 -23.61 -13.06
C THR A 1037 35.93 -23.75 -14.12
N LYS A 1038 37.06 -24.37 -13.81
CA LYS A 1038 38.19 -24.53 -14.76
C LYS A 1038 38.03 -25.71 -15.71
N GLU A 1039 37.32 -26.76 -15.30
CA GLU A 1039 37.07 -27.95 -16.12
C GLU A 1039 35.81 -27.77 -16.95
N ARG A 1040 35.98 -27.35 -18.21
CA ARG A 1040 34.92 -27.17 -19.22
C ARG A 1040 35.20 -28.05 -20.45
N LEU A 1041 34.19 -28.34 -21.27
CA LEU A 1041 34.37 -29.19 -22.46
C LEU A 1041 35.35 -28.56 -23.46
N CYS A 1042 35.27 -27.24 -23.66
CA CYS A 1042 36.14 -26.49 -24.56
C CYS A 1042 37.65 -26.57 -24.22
N CYS A 1043 38.02 -27.07 -23.03
CA CYS A 1043 39.41 -27.25 -22.61
C CYS A 1043 40.11 -28.45 -23.29
N GLY A 1044 39.37 -29.33 -23.99
CA GLY A 1044 39.99 -30.44 -24.73
C GLY A 1044 39.08 -31.61 -25.11
N LEU A 1045 37.75 -31.47 -24.98
CA LEU A 1045 36.77 -32.52 -25.30
C LEU A 1045 35.87 -32.06 -26.46
N SER A 1046 35.45 -33.01 -27.31
CA SER A 1046 34.47 -32.78 -28.37
C SER A 1046 33.42 -33.88 -28.39
N MET A 1047 32.15 -33.51 -28.60
CA MET A 1047 31.01 -34.43 -28.60
C MET A 1047 30.69 -34.94 -30.02
N PHE A 1048 30.84 -34.10 -31.04
CA PHE A 1048 30.42 -34.40 -32.41
C PHE A 1048 31.10 -35.64 -32.99
N GLU A 1049 32.37 -35.88 -32.65
CA GLU A 1049 33.08 -37.11 -33.03
C GLU A 1049 32.39 -38.37 -32.45
N VAL A 1050 31.99 -38.31 -31.18
CA VAL A 1050 31.30 -39.42 -30.49
C VAL A 1050 29.92 -39.67 -31.12
N ILE A 1051 29.20 -38.59 -31.46
CA ILE A 1051 27.91 -38.68 -32.16
C ILE A 1051 28.07 -39.42 -33.50
N LEU A 1052 29.03 -39.01 -34.33
CA LEU A 1052 29.30 -39.65 -35.63
C LEU A 1052 29.73 -41.12 -35.47
N ALA A 1053 30.58 -41.41 -34.49
CA ALA A 1053 31.04 -42.77 -34.21
C ALA A 1053 29.88 -43.70 -33.81
N ARG A 1054 28.91 -43.21 -33.02
CA ARG A 1054 27.71 -43.97 -32.66
C ARG A 1054 26.77 -44.17 -33.85
N VAL A 1055 26.58 -43.14 -34.68
CA VAL A 1055 25.75 -43.24 -35.89
C VAL A 1055 26.32 -44.27 -36.88
N ARG A 1056 27.65 -44.41 -36.97
CA ARG A 1056 28.29 -45.46 -37.78
C ARG A 1056 27.81 -46.87 -37.38
N GLY A 1057 27.62 -47.11 -36.08
CA GLY A 1057 27.09 -48.37 -35.55
C GLY A 1057 25.60 -48.59 -35.85
N PHE A 1058 24.89 -47.63 -36.45
CA PHE A 1058 23.51 -47.84 -36.90
C PHE A 1058 23.45 -48.41 -38.33
N LEU A 1059 24.58 -48.41 -39.07
CA LEU A 1059 24.69 -48.78 -40.49
C LEU A 1059 25.31 -50.17 -40.70
N ASP A 1060 24.93 -51.15 -39.87
CA ASP A 1060 25.51 -52.51 -39.92
C ASP A 1060 24.86 -53.42 -40.98
N ASP A 1061 23.68 -53.09 -41.48
CA ASP A 1061 22.99 -53.89 -42.50
C ASP A 1061 23.86 -54.00 -43.78
N PRO A 1062 23.96 -55.20 -44.39
CA PRO A 1062 24.81 -55.40 -45.56
C PRO A 1062 24.41 -54.54 -46.76
N ILE A 1063 23.16 -54.08 -46.86
CA ILE A 1063 22.70 -53.25 -47.98
C ILE A 1063 23.51 -51.96 -48.15
N TRP A 1064 24.07 -51.42 -47.06
CA TRP A 1064 24.84 -50.18 -47.09
C TRP A 1064 26.17 -50.32 -47.82
N ARG A 1065 26.83 -51.49 -47.69
CA ARG A 1065 28.17 -51.78 -48.24
C ARG A 1065 28.13 -52.65 -49.50
N GLY A 1066 27.05 -53.39 -49.71
CA GLY A 1066 26.92 -54.33 -50.80
C GLY A 1066 27.80 -55.59 -50.65
N PRO A 1067 27.78 -56.50 -51.64
CA PRO A 1067 28.61 -57.70 -51.65
C PRO A 1067 30.10 -57.37 -51.86
N LEU A 1068 30.98 -58.37 -51.77
CA LEU A 1068 32.40 -58.19 -52.10
C LEU A 1068 32.58 -57.94 -53.62
N PRO A 1069 33.56 -57.10 -54.02
CA PRO A 1069 33.77 -56.74 -55.43
C PRO A 1069 34.37 -57.88 -56.25
N SER A 1070 33.86 -58.05 -57.47
CA SER A 1070 34.26 -59.11 -58.41
C SER A 1070 35.75 -59.10 -58.75
N ASN A 1071 36.37 -57.91 -58.81
CA ASN A 1071 37.79 -57.73 -59.08
C ASN A 1071 38.68 -57.87 -57.82
N GLY A 1072 38.10 -58.13 -56.65
CA GLY A 1072 38.81 -58.24 -55.38
C GLY A 1072 39.34 -56.90 -54.82
N VAL A 1073 39.03 -55.76 -55.45
CA VAL A 1073 39.52 -54.42 -55.08
C VAL A 1073 38.37 -53.49 -54.68
N MET A 1074 37.51 -53.11 -55.62
CA MET A 1074 36.37 -52.21 -55.43
C MET A 1074 35.34 -52.38 -56.54
N HIS A 1075 34.07 -52.10 -56.26
CA HIS A 1075 33.02 -52.01 -57.27
C HIS A 1075 33.27 -50.81 -58.19
N VAL A 1076 33.09 -51.01 -59.49
CA VAL A 1076 33.36 -49.96 -60.49
C VAL A 1076 32.11 -49.68 -61.29
N ASP A 1077 31.50 -50.67 -61.93
CA ASP A 1077 30.30 -50.44 -62.75
C ASP A 1077 29.02 -50.86 -61.98
N GLU A 1078 29.17 -51.71 -60.97
CA GLU A 1078 28.09 -52.26 -60.17
C GLU A 1078 27.45 -51.19 -59.26
N CYS A 1079 26.11 -51.12 -59.26
CA CYS A 1079 25.36 -50.19 -58.43
C CYS A 1079 24.80 -50.87 -57.17
N VAL A 1080 25.71 -51.33 -56.31
CA VAL A 1080 25.38 -52.14 -55.12
C VAL A 1080 25.77 -51.47 -53.79
N GLU A 1081 26.41 -50.31 -53.83
CA GLU A 1081 26.83 -49.54 -52.66
C GLU A 1081 25.93 -48.30 -52.48
N PHE A 1082 25.72 -47.84 -51.24
CA PHE A 1082 24.85 -46.68 -50.98
C PHE A 1082 25.25 -45.42 -51.77
N HIS A 1083 26.55 -45.13 -51.91
CA HIS A 1083 26.98 -43.94 -52.67
C HIS A 1083 26.54 -43.95 -54.13
N ARG A 1084 26.30 -45.13 -54.75
CA ARG A 1084 25.75 -45.24 -56.10
C ARG A 1084 24.29 -44.84 -56.16
N LEU A 1085 23.50 -45.24 -55.16
CA LEU A 1085 22.13 -44.78 -54.99
C LEU A 1085 22.09 -43.27 -54.73
N TRP A 1086 23.00 -42.74 -53.91
CA TRP A 1086 23.13 -41.31 -53.69
C TRP A 1086 23.51 -40.55 -54.97
N SER A 1087 24.38 -41.10 -55.83
CA SER A 1087 24.66 -40.53 -57.16
C SER A 1087 23.42 -40.46 -58.05
N ALA A 1088 22.52 -41.45 -57.96
CA ALA A 1088 21.24 -41.41 -58.67
C ALA A 1088 20.31 -40.34 -58.10
N MET A 1089 20.20 -40.24 -56.76
CA MET A 1089 19.45 -39.15 -56.10
C MET A 1089 20.03 -37.77 -56.45
N GLN A 1090 21.36 -37.66 -56.53
CA GLN A 1090 22.06 -36.44 -56.93
C GLN A 1090 21.74 -36.04 -58.36
N PHE A 1091 21.69 -37.01 -59.26
CA PHE A 1091 21.23 -36.75 -60.61
C PHE A 1091 19.81 -36.15 -60.60
N VAL A 1092 18.88 -36.72 -59.82
CA VAL A 1092 17.49 -36.21 -59.73
C VAL A 1092 17.44 -34.77 -59.22
N TYR A 1093 18.09 -34.44 -58.10
CA TYR A 1093 17.98 -33.10 -57.53
C TYR A 1093 18.81 -32.03 -58.25
N CYS A 1094 19.73 -32.44 -59.12
CA CYS A 1094 20.45 -31.54 -60.03
C CYS A 1094 19.61 -31.12 -61.24
N ILE A 1095 18.59 -31.91 -61.63
CA ILE A 1095 17.71 -31.58 -62.76
C ILE A 1095 17.07 -30.19 -62.52
N PRO A 1096 17.25 -29.22 -63.44
CA PRO A 1096 16.60 -27.92 -63.36
C PRO A 1096 15.07 -28.06 -63.45
N VAL A 1097 14.36 -27.42 -62.52
CA VAL A 1097 12.88 -27.32 -62.51
C VAL A 1097 12.40 -26.03 -63.18
N GLY A 1098 11.10 -25.90 -63.40
CA GLY A 1098 10.49 -24.69 -63.97
C GLY A 1098 10.74 -23.45 -63.11
N ALA A 1099 10.67 -22.25 -63.71
CA ALA A 1099 10.96 -20.99 -63.02
C ALA A 1099 10.00 -20.67 -61.83
N HIS A 1100 8.85 -21.33 -61.76
CA HIS A 1100 7.84 -21.19 -60.70
C HIS A 1100 7.69 -22.46 -59.85
N GLU A 1101 8.57 -23.45 -60.04
CA GLU A 1101 8.62 -24.65 -59.22
C GLU A 1101 9.69 -24.51 -58.14
N PHE A 1102 9.43 -25.07 -56.97
CA PHE A 1102 10.38 -25.04 -55.86
C PHE A 1102 11.53 -26.02 -56.09
N THR A 1103 12.73 -25.60 -55.75
CA THR A 1103 13.93 -26.45 -55.85
C THR A 1103 14.13 -27.32 -54.62
N VAL A 1104 15.02 -28.32 -54.71
CA VAL A 1104 15.34 -29.20 -53.56
C VAL A 1104 15.90 -28.41 -52.39
N GLU A 1105 16.75 -27.41 -52.66
CA GLU A 1105 17.40 -26.59 -51.65
C GLU A 1105 16.42 -25.63 -50.95
N GLN A 1106 15.32 -25.24 -51.62
CA GLN A 1106 14.22 -24.50 -50.99
C GLN A 1106 13.35 -25.39 -50.10
N CYS A 1107 13.18 -26.65 -50.48
CA CYS A 1107 12.29 -27.60 -49.78
C CYS A 1107 12.96 -28.33 -48.61
N PHE A 1108 14.25 -28.65 -48.72
CA PHE A 1108 14.97 -29.44 -47.72
C PHE A 1108 16.25 -28.78 -47.19
N GLY A 1109 16.73 -27.70 -47.82
CA GLY A 1109 17.98 -27.06 -47.45
C GLY A 1109 19.18 -28.00 -47.49
N ASP A 1110 20.22 -27.61 -46.76
CA ASP A 1110 21.49 -28.35 -46.72
C ASP A 1110 21.40 -29.63 -45.89
N GLY A 1111 20.39 -29.76 -45.01
CA GLY A 1111 20.19 -30.93 -44.14
C GLY A 1111 20.13 -32.24 -44.92
N LEU A 1112 19.45 -32.25 -46.07
CA LEU A 1112 19.41 -33.41 -46.97
C LEU A 1112 20.82 -33.89 -47.36
N HIS A 1113 21.69 -32.96 -47.74
CA HIS A 1113 23.06 -33.25 -48.17
C HIS A 1113 23.94 -33.66 -46.99
N TRP A 1114 23.75 -33.06 -45.82
CA TRP A 1114 24.45 -33.46 -44.60
C TRP A 1114 24.19 -34.92 -44.23
N ALA A 1115 22.96 -35.40 -44.34
CA ALA A 1115 22.66 -36.82 -44.10
C ALA A 1115 23.27 -37.74 -45.15
N GLY A 1116 23.09 -37.44 -46.44
CA GLY A 1116 23.64 -38.27 -47.52
C GLY A 1116 25.17 -38.36 -47.47
N CYS A 1117 25.84 -37.21 -47.31
CA CYS A 1117 27.29 -37.16 -47.15
C CYS A 1117 27.77 -37.84 -45.86
N MET A 1118 27.06 -37.70 -44.74
CA MET A 1118 27.37 -38.40 -43.50
C MET A 1118 27.39 -39.91 -43.70
N ILE A 1119 26.34 -40.50 -44.29
CA ILE A 1119 26.27 -41.94 -44.53
C ILE A 1119 27.45 -42.39 -45.41
N ILE A 1120 27.75 -41.66 -46.49
CA ILE A 1120 28.87 -41.96 -47.39
C ILE A 1120 30.22 -41.91 -46.66
N THR A 1121 30.46 -40.91 -45.81
CA THR A 1121 31.69 -40.79 -45.03
C THR A 1121 31.82 -41.91 -44.00
N LEU A 1122 30.77 -42.21 -43.23
CA LEU A 1122 30.79 -43.23 -42.18
C LEU A 1122 30.98 -44.65 -42.75
N LEU A 1123 30.53 -44.90 -43.99
CA LEU A 1123 30.76 -46.15 -44.72
C LEU A 1123 32.13 -46.21 -45.42
N GLY A 1124 32.93 -45.14 -45.40
CA GLY A 1124 34.21 -45.07 -46.11
C GLY A 1124 34.07 -45.09 -47.63
N GLN A 1125 32.95 -44.61 -48.17
CA GLN A 1125 32.61 -44.66 -49.59
C GLN A 1125 32.95 -43.37 -50.37
N GLN A 1126 33.29 -42.27 -49.67
CA GLN A 1126 33.50 -40.95 -50.29
C GLN A 1126 34.47 -40.95 -51.48
N ARG A 1127 35.65 -41.58 -51.34
CA ARG A 1127 36.64 -41.58 -52.44
C ARG A 1127 36.12 -42.29 -53.68
N ARG A 1128 35.29 -43.33 -53.51
CA ARG A 1128 34.65 -44.04 -54.63
C ARG A 1128 33.55 -43.18 -55.25
N PHE A 1129 32.75 -42.51 -54.43
CA PHE A 1129 31.76 -41.54 -54.87
C PHE A 1129 32.38 -40.43 -55.73
N ASP A 1130 33.46 -39.79 -55.28
CA ASP A 1130 34.12 -38.69 -56.00
C ASP A 1130 34.62 -39.10 -57.40
N ILE A 1131 34.97 -40.38 -57.57
CA ILE A 1131 35.42 -40.94 -58.84
C ILE A 1131 34.25 -41.38 -59.72
N LEU A 1132 33.24 -42.00 -59.12
CA LEU A 1132 32.22 -42.78 -59.82
C LEU A 1132 30.86 -42.07 -59.97
N ASP A 1133 30.68 -40.90 -59.37
CA ASP A 1133 29.42 -40.16 -59.43
C ASP A 1133 29.01 -39.76 -60.86
N PHE A 1134 27.75 -40.01 -61.20
CA PHE A 1134 27.21 -39.79 -62.55
C PHE A 1134 27.22 -38.30 -62.92
N SER A 1135 26.83 -37.44 -61.99
CA SER A 1135 26.77 -35.99 -62.20
C SER A 1135 28.16 -35.38 -62.31
N TYR A 1136 29.12 -35.81 -61.48
CA TYR A 1136 30.50 -35.35 -61.55
C TYR A 1136 31.16 -35.75 -62.87
N HIS A 1137 30.86 -36.94 -63.38
CA HIS A 1137 31.31 -37.37 -64.70
C HIS A 1137 30.71 -36.52 -65.82
N LEU A 1138 29.39 -36.27 -65.80
CA LEU A 1138 28.73 -35.40 -66.77
C LEU A 1138 29.34 -33.99 -66.78
N LEU A 1139 29.56 -33.39 -65.60
CA LEU A 1139 30.24 -32.10 -65.46
C LEU A 1139 31.65 -32.11 -66.04
N LYS A 1140 32.42 -33.19 -65.81
CA LYS A 1140 33.78 -33.35 -66.32
C LYS A 1140 33.82 -33.37 -67.84
N VAL A 1141 32.91 -34.11 -68.47
CA VAL A 1141 32.83 -34.20 -69.95
C VAL A 1141 32.29 -32.91 -70.55
N GLN A 1142 31.27 -32.28 -69.95
CA GLN A 1142 30.73 -31.00 -70.45
C GLN A 1142 31.76 -29.87 -70.38
N LYS A 1143 32.59 -29.84 -69.32
CA LYS A 1143 33.72 -28.89 -69.24
C LYS A 1143 34.78 -29.12 -70.31
N HIS A 1144 34.92 -30.36 -70.78
CA HIS A 1144 35.89 -30.71 -71.82
C HIS A 1144 35.37 -30.36 -73.23
N ASP A 1145 34.10 -30.65 -73.54
CA ASP A 1145 33.55 -30.44 -74.89
C ASP A 1145 32.79 -29.12 -75.09
N GLY A 1146 32.38 -28.45 -74.01
CA GLY A 1146 31.72 -27.14 -74.03
C GLY A 1146 30.31 -27.12 -74.62
N LYS A 1147 29.67 -28.29 -74.83
CA LYS A 1147 28.35 -28.36 -75.49
C LYS A 1147 27.21 -27.87 -74.58
N ASP A 1148 26.15 -27.34 -75.19
CA ASP A 1148 24.92 -26.91 -74.53
C ASP A 1148 23.70 -27.25 -75.39
N GLU A 1149 23.02 -28.33 -75.04
CA GLU A 1149 21.83 -28.84 -75.73
C GLU A 1149 20.71 -29.09 -74.71
N ILE A 1150 19.46 -29.14 -75.18
CA ILE A 1150 18.31 -29.49 -74.34
C ILE A 1150 17.98 -30.96 -74.58
N ILE A 1151 18.25 -31.80 -73.59
CA ILE A 1151 18.07 -33.26 -73.67
C ILE A 1151 16.94 -33.66 -72.73
N LYS A 1152 15.86 -34.26 -73.25
CA LYS A 1152 14.64 -34.61 -72.47
C LYS A 1152 14.13 -33.45 -71.59
N SER A 1153 14.01 -32.25 -72.17
CA SER A 1153 13.61 -31.02 -71.46
C SER A 1153 14.59 -30.52 -70.39
N VAL A 1154 15.79 -31.09 -70.31
CA VAL A 1154 16.85 -30.66 -69.40
C VAL A 1154 17.90 -29.82 -70.15
N PRO A 1155 18.01 -28.51 -69.87
CA PRO A 1155 19.07 -27.68 -70.42
C PRO A 1155 20.43 -28.08 -69.83
N LEU A 1156 21.30 -28.65 -70.65
CA LEU A 1156 22.58 -29.23 -70.23
C LEU A 1156 23.45 -28.22 -69.49
N LYS A 1157 23.54 -26.97 -69.95
CA LYS A 1157 24.33 -25.93 -69.25
C LYS A 1157 23.83 -25.64 -67.84
N LYS A 1158 22.51 -25.49 -67.65
CA LYS A 1158 21.93 -25.27 -66.31
C LYS A 1158 22.08 -26.50 -65.40
N MET A 1159 21.98 -27.71 -65.96
CA MET A 1159 22.21 -28.95 -65.23
C MET A 1159 23.63 -29.01 -64.66
N VAL A 1160 24.66 -28.80 -65.49
CA VAL A 1160 26.05 -28.86 -65.03
C VAL A 1160 26.42 -27.71 -64.08
N ASP A 1161 25.83 -26.53 -64.25
CA ASP A 1161 26.01 -25.41 -63.32
C ASP A 1161 25.40 -25.73 -61.93
N ARG A 1162 24.23 -26.40 -61.87
CA ARG A 1162 23.66 -26.93 -60.61
C ARG A 1162 24.52 -28.04 -60.00
N ILE A 1163 24.99 -29.00 -60.82
CA ILE A 1163 25.91 -30.05 -60.36
C ILE A 1163 27.14 -29.45 -59.71
N ARG A 1164 27.73 -28.40 -60.31
CA ARG A 1164 28.91 -27.75 -59.73
C ARG A 1164 28.63 -27.15 -58.35
N LYS A 1165 27.43 -26.59 -58.12
CA LYS A 1165 27.05 -26.05 -56.81
C LYS A 1165 26.98 -27.15 -55.74
N PHE A 1166 26.27 -28.25 -56.03
CA PHE A 1166 26.18 -29.39 -55.10
C PHE A 1166 27.52 -30.09 -54.92
N GLN A 1167 28.38 -30.14 -55.94
CA GLN A 1167 29.73 -30.66 -55.79
C GLN A 1167 30.55 -29.85 -54.77
N VAL A 1168 30.45 -28.51 -54.80
CA VAL A 1168 31.13 -27.66 -53.81
C VAL A 1168 30.56 -27.92 -52.40
N LEU A 1169 29.24 -27.95 -52.27
CA LEU A 1169 28.56 -28.24 -51.00
C LEU A 1169 28.96 -29.60 -50.41
N ASN A 1170 28.90 -30.66 -51.20
CA ASN A 1170 29.28 -32.00 -50.77
C ASN A 1170 30.75 -32.04 -50.32
N ASN A 1171 31.66 -31.42 -51.09
CA ASN A 1171 33.08 -31.38 -50.75
C ASN A 1171 33.34 -30.65 -49.43
N GLU A 1172 32.61 -29.57 -49.16
CA GLU A 1172 32.67 -28.85 -47.89
C GLU A 1172 32.19 -29.74 -46.73
N ILE A 1173 31.01 -30.36 -46.87
CA ILE A 1173 30.45 -31.26 -45.85
C ILE A 1173 31.40 -32.43 -45.59
N PHE A 1174 31.90 -33.09 -46.64
CA PHE A 1174 32.86 -34.18 -46.52
C PHE A 1174 34.16 -33.73 -45.82
N ALA A 1175 34.67 -32.54 -46.13
CA ALA A 1175 35.86 -32.02 -45.46
C ALA A 1175 35.61 -31.81 -43.95
N ILE A 1176 34.44 -31.28 -43.58
CA ILE A 1176 34.06 -31.08 -42.17
C ILE A 1176 33.91 -32.42 -41.44
N LEU A 1177 33.15 -33.36 -41.99
CA LEU A 1177 32.93 -34.67 -41.38
C LEU A 1177 34.24 -35.42 -41.17
N ASN A 1178 35.11 -35.46 -42.19
CA ASN A 1178 36.42 -36.08 -42.08
C ASN A 1178 37.35 -35.38 -41.09
N LYS A 1179 37.22 -34.05 -40.92
CA LYS A 1179 38.01 -33.31 -39.93
C LYS A 1179 37.69 -33.79 -38.52
N TYR A 1180 36.41 -33.94 -38.19
CA TYR A 1180 35.99 -34.40 -36.86
C TYR A 1180 36.26 -35.88 -36.63
N LEU A 1181 36.12 -36.74 -37.66
CA LEU A 1181 36.33 -38.19 -37.54
C LEU A 1181 37.80 -38.61 -37.36
N LYS A 1182 38.77 -37.71 -37.57
CA LYS A 1182 40.22 -37.96 -37.47
C LYS A 1182 40.84 -37.54 -36.13
N SER A 1183 40.05 -36.97 -35.22
CA SER A 1183 40.56 -36.32 -34.00
C SER A 1183 41.03 -37.30 -32.92
N GLY A 1184 40.68 -38.60 -33.04
CA GLY A 1184 41.08 -39.66 -32.12
C GLY A 1184 42.32 -40.50 -32.48
N ASP A 1185 42.98 -40.28 -33.62
CA ASP A 1185 44.22 -41.00 -33.98
C ASP A 1185 45.42 -40.38 -33.24
N GLY A 1186 45.50 -40.58 -31.93
CA GLY A 1186 46.70 -40.33 -31.14
C GLY A 1186 47.86 -41.21 -31.62
N GLU A 1187 49.09 -40.70 -31.51
CA GLU A 1187 50.37 -41.23 -32.02
C GLU A 1187 50.77 -42.67 -31.61
N ASN A 1188 49.87 -43.47 -31.00
CA ASN A 1188 50.15 -44.81 -30.47
C ASN A 1188 49.25 -45.94 -31.00
N MET A 1189 48.56 -45.78 -32.14
CA MET A 1189 47.92 -46.91 -32.83
C MET A 1189 48.91 -47.60 -33.80
N PRO A 1190 48.99 -48.95 -33.83
CA PRO A 1190 49.80 -49.65 -34.82
C PRO A 1190 49.27 -49.30 -36.21
N VAL A 1191 50.18 -49.03 -37.15
CA VAL A 1191 49.91 -48.72 -38.57
C VAL A 1191 48.66 -49.47 -39.06
N GLU A 1192 47.57 -48.74 -39.37
CA GLU A 1192 46.32 -49.34 -39.87
C GLU A 1192 46.64 -50.33 -41.00
N HIS A 1193 46.17 -51.57 -40.86
CA HIS A 1193 46.46 -52.65 -41.81
C HIS A 1193 45.79 -52.38 -43.16
N VAL A 1194 46.58 -51.95 -44.16
CA VAL A 1194 46.12 -51.80 -45.55
C VAL A 1194 46.10 -53.16 -46.22
N ARG A 1195 45.02 -53.47 -46.96
CA ARG A 1195 44.92 -54.71 -47.73
C ARG A 1195 46.00 -54.78 -48.83
N CYS A 1196 46.92 -55.74 -48.70
CA CYS A 1196 47.96 -56.02 -49.70
C CYS A 1196 47.46 -56.94 -50.81
N PHE A 1197 47.97 -56.76 -52.02
CA PHE A 1197 47.75 -57.67 -53.15
C PHE A 1197 49.01 -58.50 -53.38
N GLN A 1198 48.82 -59.79 -53.68
CA GLN A 1198 49.95 -60.66 -54.01
C GLN A 1198 50.54 -60.27 -55.37
N PRO A 1199 51.87 -60.17 -55.51
CA PRO A 1199 52.48 -60.03 -56.83
C PRO A 1199 52.18 -61.29 -57.68
N PRO A 1200 52.22 -61.21 -59.02
CA PRO A 1200 52.05 -62.39 -59.87
C PRO A 1200 53.07 -63.47 -59.48
N ILE A 1201 52.58 -64.57 -58.92
CA ILE A 1201 53.41 -65.69 -58.47
C ILE A 1201 53.81 -66.54 -59.69
N HIS A 1202 55.11 -66.80 -59.83
CA HIS A 1202 55.61 -67.69 -60.86
C HIS A 1202 55.13 -69.13 -60.57
N GLN A 1203 54.60 -69.83 -61.57
CA GLN A 1203 53.99 -71.17 -61.40
C GLN A 1203 54.92 -72.18 -60.68
N SER A 1204 56.23 -72.00 -60.74
CA SER A 1204 57.21 -72.88 -60.06
C SER A 1204 57.21 -72.80 -58.52
N LEU A 1205 56.59 -71.77 -57.92
CA LEU A 1205 56.53 -71.56 -56.47
C LEU A 1205 55.10 -71.74 -55.91
N ALA A 1206 54.10 -71.96 -56.78
CA ALA A 1206 52.69 -72.06 -56.39
C ALA A 1206 52.25 -73.48 -55.98
N SER A 1207 53.10 -74.48 -56.21
CA SER A 1207 52.82 -75.91 -55.95
C SER A 1207 53.74 -76.54 -54.90
N SER A 1208 54.39 -75.72 -54.07
CA SER A 1208 55.20 -76.13 -52.91
C SER A 1208 54.59 -75.65 -51.61
#